data_AF-A0A950IU45-F1
#
_entry.id   AF-A0A950IU45-F1
#
_cell.length_a   1.000
_cell.length_b   1.000
_cell.length_c   1.000
_cell.angle_alpha   90.00
_cell.angle_beta   90.00
_cell.angle_gamma   90.00
#
_symmetry.space_group_name_H-M   'P 1'
#
loop_
_entity.id
_entity.type
_entity.pdbx_description
1 polymer ?
#
loop_
_entity_poly.entity_id
_entity_poly.type
_entity_poly.pdbx_seq_one_letter_code
_entity_poly.pdbx_strand_id
1 'polypeptide(L)'
;GPYAMRIWVNPDRLASLGVTVSDITNAVKAQNKVNPAGQIGGEPVPKGQQFTYNVRAPGRLPTAEEFGEIVVRATSDGQILRLKDVAKIELGSQYYSYLARLGVGGEGKPSQSAALIALYLTPGSNALQTRAAVLKLMDEAKGRFPQGLDYITALDTTLAVSAGIHEIYKTLVEALILVIIVVYIFLQGWRATLIPLLAVPVSLIGTFVVFPMLGFSINTLSLFGLVLAIGLVVDDAIVVVEAVEHHIEHGLSPHDAALKAMEEVSGPVIAIGLILAAVFIPTAFVPGITGQLYKQFAVTIAISVLFSAFNALTLSPALSALLLKPRKPARGPLGMFFRWFNKSFGVATDGYVNVCRFLIHKALLAFVGLAVLVVGAGYFGKRIPQSFLPDEDQGYLYGGLQLPNASSLQRTSEAAREVEKIMMDTPGVQYVSTVVGYSLLSGVNATYSAFFFISLKPWEERKTPETSYEGIKRHLQQALARDPSGIAFSFPPPAIPGVGTSGGATFILEDRSGQGIEFLAKNARIFWEESRKRPELAGVLSTALLNVPQVGVKVDNAKAMTQQIELSELYQTVQTFMGGSLVNYFNRFGLQWQVYVQADGDFRTQAENLGKFYVRNKAGDMVPLSTLTSVYPRIGPEFIMRYNLYNCVQINASAAPGYSSAQVMAALEDVFHKTMPHEMGFDYMGMSYQEQKAAQGVSPGVIFGLAFFVVFLIMAAQYESWTLPFSVLLGVPIAVFGAFFALYFRHLENNVYAQIGLVMLIGLSAKNAILIVEFAKLEYDSGKPLLEASLAGARLRLRPILMTAFAFILGCVPLYTATGAGGISRQVLGTAVIGGMLASTIIAIFFVPVSFDVVEKFGALFERKKEQQPQPQPVAAGSVDGGHD
;
A
#
# COMPACT_ATOMS: atom_id res chain seq x y z
N GLY A 1 2.88 12.05 29.06
CA GLY A 1 1.41 11.91 29.09
C GLY A 1 0.80 13.09 29.83
N PRO A 2 -0.54 13.21 29.85
CA PRO A 2 -1.21 14.25 30.64
C PRO A 2 -0.91 14.06 32.14
N TYR A 3 -0.86 15.19 32.86
CA TYR A 3 -0.73 15.18 34.31
C TYR A 3 -2.06 14.85 34.99
N ALA A 4 -1.98 14.29 36.18
CA ALA A 4 -3.10 14.17 37.11
C ALA A 4 -2.65 14.49 38.53
N MET A 5 -3.55 15.05 39.33
CA MET A 5 -3.35 15.12 40.77
C MET A 5 -3.61 13.73 41.34
N ARG A 6 -2.59 13.11 41.93
CA ARG A 6 -2.65 11.75 42.46
C ARG A 6 -2.74 11.81 43.97
N ILE A 7 -3.82 11.27 44.52
CA ILE A 7 -4.05 11.13 45.96
C ILE A 7 -3.92 9.65 46.30
N TRP A 8 -2.75 9.27 46.81
CA TRP A 8 -2.40 7.90 47.18
C TRP A 8 -2.77 7.64 48.63
N VAL A 9 -3.89 6.96 48.87
CA VAL A 9 -4.44 6.77 50.22
C VAL A 9 -3.78 5.60 50.95
N ASN A 10 -3.57 5.78 52.25
CA ASN A 10 -3.04 4.75 53.15
C ASN A 10 -4.19 4.09 53.95
N PRO A 11 -4.54 2.81 53.69
CA PRO A 11 -5.66 2.15 54.34
C PRO A 11 -5.50 2.02 55.85
N ASP A 12 -4.30 1.77 56.36
CA ASP A 12 -4.07 1.59 57.80
C ASP A 12 -4.32 2.92 58.55
N ARG A 13 -3.86 4.03 57.96
CA ARG A 13 -4.15 5.38 58.49
C ARG A 13 -5.63 5.69 58.44
N LEU A 14 -6.30 5.40 57.33
CA LEU A 14 -7.74 5.57 57.19
C LEU A 14 -8.53 4.78 58.23
N ALA A 15 -8.17 3.52 58.44
CA ALA A 15 -8.80 2.66 59.43
C ALA A 15 -8.58 3.20 60.86
N SER A 16 -7.35 3.56 61.22
CA SER A 16 -7.01 4.07 62.57
C SER A 16 -7.74 5.37 62.94
N LEU A 17 -8.06 6.18 61.92
CA LEU A 17 -8.74 7.45 62.08
C LEU A 17 -10.25 7.33 61.80
N GLY A 18 -10.75 6.14 61.47
CA GLY A 18 -12.15 5.91 61.12
C GLY A 18 -12.61 6.80 59.97
N VAL A 19 -11.85 6.83 58.87
CA VAL A 19 -12.12 7.57 57.63
C VAL A 19 -12.28 6.58 56.49
N THR A 20 -13.27 6.82 55.62
CA THR A 20 -13.52 6.01 54.43
C THR A 20 -12.99 6.68 53.16
N VAL A 21 -12.95 5.92 52.07
CA VAL A 21 -12.70 6.48 50.73
C VAL A 21 -13.77 7.51 50.35
N SER A 22 -15.03 7.26 50.72
CA SER A 22 -16.15 8.18 50.48
C SER A 22 -15.91 9.52 51.15
N ASP A 23 -15.43 9.53 52.39
CA ASP A 23 -15.10 10.76 53.12
C ASP A 23 -14.06 11.62 52.37
N ILE A 24 -12.99 10.99 51.86
CA ILE A 24 -11.97 11.68 51.06
C ILE A 24 -12.56 12.24 49.76
N THR A 25 -13.27 11.40 49.00
CA THR A 25 -13.79 11.83 47.70
C THR A 25 -14.82 12.96 47.85
N ASN A 26 -15.62 12.94 48.91
CA ASN A 26 -16.56 14.00 49.25
C ASN A 26 -15.84 15.27 49.69
N ALA A 27 -14.82 15.17 50.54
CA ALA A 27 -14.02 16.32 50.97
C ALA A 27 -13.36 17.03 49.77
N VAL A 28 -12.77 16.25 48.85
CA VAL A 28 -12.18 16.77 47.62
C VAL A 28 -13.23 17.41 46.72
N LYS A 29 -14.41 16.81 46.54
CA LYS A 29 -15.51 17.40 45.75
C LYS A 29 -16.04 18.70 46.37
N ALA A 30 -16.09 18.77 47.70
CA ALA A 30 -16.62 19.92 48.42
C ALA A 30 -15.68 21.14 48.36
N GLN A 31 -14.37 20.91 48.47
CA GLN A 31 -13.36 21.97 48.59
C GLN A 31 -12.67 22.29 47.24
N ASN A 32 -12.46 21.32 46.36
CA ASN A 32 -11.93 21.55 45.01
C ASN A 32 -13.09 21.73 44.00
N LYS A 33 -13.76 22.88 44.03
CA LYS A 33 -14.85 23.20 43.11
C LYS A 33 -14.84 24.66 42.66
N VAL A 34 -15.58 24.94 41.58
CA VAL A 34 -15.79 26.32 41.13
C VAL A 34 -16.93 26.92 41.95
N ASN A 35 -16.64 28.02 42.66
CA ASN A 35 -17.58 28.71 43.53
C ASN A 35 -18.03 30.03 42.89
N PRO A 36 -19.22 30.09 42.24
CA PRO A 36 -19.76 31.36 41.75
C PRO A 36 -20.19 32.24 42.93
N ALA A 37 -19.66 33.46 43.02
CA ALA A 37 -19.93 34.38 44.12
C ALA A 37 -20.74 35.63 43.72
N GLY A 38 -21.14 35.73 42.45
CA GLY A 38 -21.97 36.82 41.95
C GLY A 38 -21.22 38.15 41.79
N GLN A 39 -21.95 39.25 41.92
CA GLN A 39 -21.44 40.61 41.75
C GLN A 39 -21.97 41.51 42.86
N ILE A 40 -21.12 42.39 43.39
CA ILE A 40 -21.54 43.48 44.28
C ILE A 40 -22.00 44.63 43.39
N GLY A 41 -23.22 45.13 43.62
CA GLY A 41 -23.78 46.21 42.81
C GLY A 41 -24.33 45.74 41.46
N GLY A 42 -24.68 44.45 41.30
CA GLY A 42 -25.33 43.93 40.09
C GLY A 42 -26.85 44.12 40.15
N GLU A 43 -27.44 44.72 39.11
CA GLU A 43 -28.86 45.06 39.04
C GLU A 43 -29.78 43.83 39.25
N PRO A 44 -30.94 44.00 39.92
CA PRO A 44 -31.53 45.25 40.39
C PRO A 44 -30.91 45.79 41.70
N VAL A 45 -30.47 47.06 41.71
CA VAL A 45 -29.87 47.74 42.87
C VAL A 45 -30.47 49.13 43.13
N PRO A 46 -30.32 49.69 44.36
CA PRO A 46 -30.84 51.02 44.68
C PRO A 46 -30.28 52.13 43.76
N LYS A 47 -31.10 53.12 43.41
CA LYS A 47 -30.70 54.27 42.59
C LYS A 47 -29.51 55.00 43.23
N GLY A 48 -28.44 55.20 42.45
CA GLY A 48 -27.21 55.88 42.89
C GLY A 48 -25.97 54.96 42.97
N GLN A 49 -26.12 53.64 42.85
CA GLN A 49 -24.99 52.71 42.76
C GLN A 49 -24.10 53.01 41.54
N GLN A 50 -22.84 53.38 41.76
CA GLN A 50 -21.90 53.79 40.70
C GLN A 50 -21.01 52.66 40.17
N PHE A 51 -20.74 51.63 40.99
CA PHE A 51 -19.80 50.57 40.66
C PHE A 51 -20.44 49.19 40.79
N THR A 52 -20.11 48.31 39.85
CA THR A 52 -20.42 46.88 39.90
C THR A 52 -19.11 46.10 39.91
N TYR A 53 -18.88 45.29 40.95
CA TYR A 53 -17.67 44.48 41.10
C TYR A 53 -17.99 43.00 41.01
N ASN A 54 -17.24 42.26 40.18
CA ASN A 54 -17.30 40.80 40.17
C ASN A 54 -16.68 40.23 41.46
N VAL A 55 -17.44 39.40 42.19
CA VAL A 55 -16.93 38.70 43.37
C VAL A 55 -16.29 37.39 42.92
N ARG A 56 -15.04 37.17 43.33
CA ARG A 56 -14.32 35.91 43.10
C ARG A 56 -14.12 35.19 44.42
N ALA A 57 -14.77 34.03 44.58
CA ALA A 57 -14.45 33.09 45.65
C ALA A 57 -13.30 32.16 45.21
N PRO A 58 -12.51 31.62 46.16
CA PRO A 58 -11.53 30.58 45.87
C PRO A 58 -12.18 29.43 45.09
N GLY A 59 -11.50 28.99 44.03
CA GLY A 59 -11.98 27.98 43.11
C GLY A 59 -11.28 26.64 43.27
N ARG A 60 -10.92 26.02 42.14
CA ARG A 60 -10.15 24.77 42.12
C ARG A 60 -8.72 24.98 42.63
N LEU A 61 -8.20 23.99 43.34
CA LEU A 61 -6.86 23.99 43.93
C LEU A 61 -5.80 23.64 42.86
N PRO A 62 -4.78 24.47 42.59
CA PRO A 62 -3.78 24.21 41.54
C PRO A 62 -2.59 23.34 41.96
N THR A 63 -2.30 23.20 43.26
CA THR A 63 -1.05 22.61 43.77
C THR A 63 -1.29 21.42 44.71
N ALA A 64 -0.31 20.51 44.79
CA ALA A 64 -0.43 19.30 45.62
C ALA A 64 -0.49 19.65 47.12
N GLU A 65 0.20 20.73 47.49
CA GLU A 65 0.22 21.31 48.83
C GLU A 65 -1.18 21.78 49.24
N GLU A 66 -1.88 22.51 48.38
CA GLU A 66 -3.26 22.95 48.64
C GLU A 66 -4.23 21.77 48.74
N PHE A 67 -4.07 20.74 47.90
CA PHE A 67 -4.83 19.50 48.06
C PHE A 67 -4.55 18.81 49.40
N GLY A 68 -3.31 18.83 49.87
CA GLY A 68 -2.93 18.28 51.18
C GLY A 68 -3.60 19.00 52.36
N GLU A 69 -3.94 20.28 52.19
CA GLU A 69 -4.61 21.09 53.21
C GLU A 69 -6.13 20.87 53.29
N ILE A 70 -6.73 20.13 52.34
CA ILE A 70 -8.16 19.80 52.33
C ILE A 70 -8.56 19.17 53.66
N VAL A 71 -9.60 19.73 54.30
CA VAL A 71 -10.13 19.24 55.56
C VAL A 71 -11.03 18.03 55.31
N VAL A 72 -10.64 16.86 55.81
CA VAL A 72 -11.43 15.63 55.69
C VAL A 72 -12.45 15.52 56.83
N ARG A 73 -12.05 15.87 58.05
CA ARG A 73 -12.92 15.89 59.24
C ARG A 73 -12.45 16.96 60.23
N ALA A 74 -13.37 17.61 60.92
CA ALA A 74 -13.07 18.52 62.03
C ALA A 74 -13.93 18.13 63.25
N THR A 75 -13.33 18.07 64.43
CA THR A 75 -14.03 17.76 65.70
C THR A 75 -14.34 19.04 66.47
N SER A 76 -15.33 18.98 67.38
CA SER A 76 -15.68 20.09 68.28
C SER A 76 -14.51 20.60 69.12
N ASP A 77 -13.54 19.74 69.42
CA ASP A 77 -12.38 20.04 70.26
C ASP A 77 -11.23 20.74 69.50
N GLY A 78 -11.49 21.16 68.26
CA GLY A 78 -10.53 21.90 67.42
C GLY A 78 -9.52 21.04 66.65
N GLN A 79 -9.56 19.71 66.77
CA GLN A 79 -8.72 18.84 65.94
C GLN A 79 -9.23 18.81 64.48
N ILE A 80 -8.33 19.06 63.54
CA ILE A 80 -8.60 19.08 62.11
C ILE A 80 -7.79 17.97 61.46
N LEU A 81 -8.46 17.02 60.81
CA LEU A 81 -7.85 16.00 59.99
C LEU A 81 -7.76 16.48 58.54
N ARG A 82 -6.56 16.49 58.00
CA ARG A 82 -6.29 16.94 56.63
C ARG A 82 -5.97 15.77 55.70
N LEU A 83 -6.08 16.01 54.40
CA LEU A 83 -5.84 14.97 53.41
C LEU A 83 -4.40 14.43 53.45
N LYS A 84 -3.42 15.31 53.70
CA LYS A 84 -2.00 14.92 53.85
C LYS A 84 -1.72 13.96 55.00
N ASP A 85 -2.63 13.88 55.99
CA ASP A 85 -2.46 13.00 57.15
C ASP A 85 -2.82 11.54 56.82
N VAL A 86 -3.55 11.32 55.72
CA VAL A 86 -4.08 10.00 55.32
C VAL A 86 -3.70 9.58 53.89
N ALA A 87 -3.08 10.47 53.11
CA ALA A 87 -2.69 10.21 51.74
C ALA A 87 -1.40 10.96 51.35
N LYS A 88 -0.61 10.36 50.45
CA LYS A 88 0.45 11.05 49.72
C LYS A 88 -0.17 11.75 48.50
N ILE A 89 0.08 13.05 48.35
CA ILE A 89 -0.45 13.86 47.24
C ILE A 89 0.70 14.33 46.36
N GLU A 90 0.62 14.08 45.06
CA GLU A 90 1.62 14.55 44.11
C GLU A 90 1.02 14.83 42.73
N LEU A 91 1.72 15.66 41.95
CA LEU A 91 1.46 15.82 40.53
C LEU A 91 2.13 14.65 39.78
N GLY A 92 1.34 13.66 39.38
CA GLY A 92 1.82 12.46 38.70
C GLY A 92 1.33 12.33 37.27
N SER A 93 1.67 11.20 36.64
CA SER A 93 1.09 10.82 35.34
C SER A 93 -0.38 10.40 35.52
N GLN A 94 -1.22 10.71 34.53
CA GLN A 94 -2.58 10.16 34.48
C GLN A 94 -2.59 8.64 34.26
N TYR A 95 -1.65 8.13 33.45
CA TYR A 95 -1.55 6.72 33.09
C TYR A 95 -0.16 6.18 33.41
N TYR A 96 -0.13 4.98 33.99
CA TYR A 96 1.09 4.23 34.33
C TYR A 96 1.13 2.85 33.64
N SER A 97 0.21 2.58 32.72
CA SER A 97 0.05 1.29 32.04
C SER A 97 1.09 1.05 30.94
N TYR A 98 1.81 2.09 30.51
CA TYR A 98 2.84 1.99 29.50
C TYR A 98 3.94 3.03 29.74
N LEU A 99 5.11 2.77 29.16
CA LEU A 99 6.25 3.68 29.12
C LEU A 99 6.90 3.65 27.74
N ALA A 100 7.55 4.74 27.37
CA ALA A 100 8.16 4.88 26.06
C ALA A 100 9.66 5.17 26.17
N ARG A 101 10.43 4.60 25.23
CA ARG A 101 11.88 4.78 25.12
C ARG A 101 12.30 5.03 23.69
N LEU A 102 13.46 5.63 23.54
CA LEU A 102 14.15 5.81 22.28
C LEU A 102 15.59 5.31 22.39
N GLY A 103 15.93 4.36 21.53
CA GLY A 103 17.29 3.89 21.28
C GLY A 103 17.84 4.44 19.97
N VAL A 104 19.15 4.67 19.92
CA VAL A 104 19.88 5.11 18.73
C VAL A 104 20.86 4.01 18.32
N GLY A 105 20.69 3.49 17.10
CA GLY A 105 21.50 2.39 16.58
C GLY A 105 22.96 2.78 16.41
N GLY A 106 23.87 1.86 16.75
CA GLY A 106 25.33 2.04 16.57
C GLY A 106 26.04 2.96 17.57
N GLU A 107 25.34 3.60 18.53
CA GLU A 107 26.00 4.42 19.57
C GLU A 107 26.47 3.62 20.80
N GLY A 108 26.01 2.37 20.96
CA GLY A 108 26.30 1.54 22.14
C GLY A 108 25.73 2.09 23.46
N LYS A 109 24.86 3.10 23.40
CA LYS A 109 24.19 3.69 24.56
C LYS A 109 22.85 3.00 24.81
N PRO A 110 22.43 2.87 26.08
CA PRO A 110 21.12 2.32 26.40
C PRO A 110 20.00 3.27 25.95
N SER A 111 18.85 2.69 25.59
CA SER A 111 17.64 3.44 25.27
C SER A 111 17.22 4.37 26.41
N GLN A 112 16.90 5.61 26.07
CA GLN A 112 16.53 6.63 27.04
C GLN A 112 15.02 6.79 27.10
N SER A 113 14.50 7.22 28.25
CA SER A 113 13.08 7.54 28.40
C SER A 113 12.69 8.68 27.46
N ALA A 114 11.62 8.49 26.69
CA ALA A 114 11.16 9.46 25.71
C ALA A 114 9.64 9.62 25.73
N ALA A 115 9.15 10.78 25.31
CA ALA A 115 7.73 10.97 25.00
C ALA A 115 7.52 10.73 23.50
N LEU A 116 6.83 9.65 23.14
CA LEU A 116 6.50 9.36 21.75
C LEU A 116 5.16 10.00 21.38
N ILE A 117 5.18 10.79 20.30
CA ILE A 117 3.98 11.41 19.73
C ILE A 117 3.80 10.85 18.33
N ALA A 118 2.79 10.01 18.15
CA ALA A 118 2.41 9.49 16.84
C ALA A 118 1.47 10.48 16.15
N LEU A 119 1.78 10.84 14.90
CA LEU A 119 0.96 11.73 14.08
C LEU A 119 0.39 10.95 12.92
N TYR A 120 -0.93 11.03 12.76
CA TYR A 120 -1.66 10.36 11.69
C TYR A 120 -2.19 11.40 10.71
N LEU A 121 -2.09 11.09 9.42
CA LEU A 121 -2.59 11.94 8.35
C LEU A 121 -4.12 11.92 8.33
N THR A 122 -4.75 13.09 8.24
CA THR A 122 -6.19 13.17 7.99
C THR A 122 -6.51 12.80 6.53
N PRO A 123 -7.64 12.13 6.25
CA PRO A 123 -8.02 11.77 4.87
C PRO A 123 -8.01 12.97 3.93
N GLY A 124 -7.39 12.80 2.75
CA GLY A 124 -7.28 13.85 1.72
C GLY A 124 -6.11 14.82 1.90
N SER A 125 -5.39 14.78 3.02
CA SER A 125 -4.22 15.64 3.25
C SER A 125 -2.98 15.15 2.50
N ASN A 126 -2.03 16.05 2.24
CA ASN A 126 -0.75 15.70 1.64
C ASN A 126 0.32 15.39 2.71
N ALA A 127 0.93 14.21 2.63
CA ALA A 127 1.90 13.76 3.63
C ALA A 127 3.15 14.64 3.71
N LEU A 128 3.71 15.09 2.58
CA LEU A 128 4.92 15.92 2.53
C LEU A 128 4.66 17.33 3.07
N GLN A 129 3.53 17.93 2.72
CA GLN A 129 3.12 19.24 3.23
C GLN A 129 2.85 19.19 4.74
N THR A 130 2.15 18.14 5.20
CA THR A 130 1.86 17.93 6.63
C THR A 130 3.16 17.78 7.40
N ARG A 131 4.10 16.96 6.91
CA ARG A 131 5.42 16.77 7.51
C ARG A 131 6.20 18.09 7.61
N ALA A 132 6.23 18.89 6.54
CA ALA A 132 6.90 20.20 6.55
C ALA A 132 6.27 21.15 7.58
N ALA A 133 4.94 21.18 7.68
CA ALA A 133 4.22 22.00 8.65
C ALA A 133 4.47 21.55 10.10
N VAL A 134 4.51 20.24 10.35
CA VAL A 134 4.82 19.67 11.67
C VAL A 134 6.25 19.99 12.08
N LEU A 135 7.23 19.80 11.20
CA LEU A 135 8.63 20.11 11.50
C LEU A 135 8.80 21.58 11.82
N LYS A 136 8.20 22.47 11.01
CA LYS A 136 8.20 23.91 11.27
C LYS A 136 7.63 24.24 12.65
N LEU A 137 6.49 23.65 13.01
CA LEU A 137 5.87 23.85 14.32
C LEU A 137 6.77 23.35 15.47
N MET A 138 7.42 22.20 15.29
CA MET A 138 8.31 21.63 16.30
C MET A 138 9.59 22.44 16.46
N ASP A 139 10.15 22.99 15.37
CA ASP A 139 11.28 23.92 15.41
C ASP A 139 10.92 25.23 16.14
N GLU A 140 9.76 25.80 15.84
CA GLU A 140 9.23 26.97 16.55
C GLU A 140 8.95 26.66 18.04
N ALA A 141 8.48 25.45 18.35
CA ALA A 141 8.22 25.01 19.72
C ALA A 141 9.51 24.71 20.49
N LYS A 142 10.56 24.23 19.83
CA LYS A 142 11.86 23.91 20.44
C LYS A 142 12.47 25.11 21.17
N GLY A 143 12.26 26.33 20.68
CA GLY A 143 12.68 27.56 21.37
C GLY A 143 12.04 27.80 22.74
N ARG A 144 10.95 27.08 23.06
CA ARG A 144 10.23 27.16 24.34
C ARG A 144 10.40 25.93 25.22
N PHE A 145 11.23 24.96 24.81
CA PHE A 145 11.44 23.76 25.59
C PHE A 145 12.27 24.05 26.86
N PRO A 146 12.03 23.32 27.96
CA PRO A 146 12.93 23.33 29.11
C PRO A 146 14.35 22.90 28.72
N GLN A 147 15.34 23.34 29.50
CA GLN A 147 16.73 22.90 29.30
C GLN A 147 16.84 21.37 29.37
N GLY A 148 17.59 20.78 28.43
CA GLY A 148 17.80 19.33 28.34
C GLY A 148 16.71 18.55 27.60
N LEU A 149 15.64 19.20 27.13
CA LEU A 149 14.64 18.57 26.26
C LEU A 149 14.93 18.90 24.79
N ASP A 150 15.09 17.86 23.97
CA ASP A 150 15.13 17.97 22.51
C ASP A 150 14.07 17.07 21.88
N TYR A 151 13.81 17.27 20.59
CA TYR A 151 12.94 16.41 19.79
C TYR A 151 13.71 15.79 18.63
N ILE A 152 13.25 14.62 18.19
CA ILE A 152 13.81 13.92 17.04
C ILE A 152 12.68 13.21 16.29
N THR A 153 12.80 13.14 14.97
CA THR A 153 11.88 12.35 14.12
C THR A 153 12.32 10.90 14.10
N ALA A 154 11.85 10.13 15.08
CA ALA A 154 12.25 8.74 15.22
C ALA A 154 11.76 7.82 14.09
N LEU A 155 10.59 8.10 13.52
CA LEU A 155 10.05 7.41 12.34
C LEU A 155 9.35 8.43 11.43
N ASP A 156 9.69 8.40 10.14
CA ASP A 156 9.14 9.30 9.13
C ASP A 156 8.78 8.51 7.86
N THR A 157 7.48 8.21 7.70
CA THR A 157 6.98 7.45 6.54
C THR A 157 7.08 8.23 5.23
N THR A 158 7.30 9.55 5.28
CA THR A 158 7.43 10.37 4.08
C THR A 158 8.78 10.21 3.39
N LEU A 159 9.79 9.66 4.08
CA LEU A 159 11.11 9.38 3.49
C LEU A 159 11.01 8.37 2.34
N ALA A 160 10.18 7.34 2.47
CA ALA A 160 9.93 6.38 1.39
C ALA A 160 9.26 7.04 0.18
N VAL A 161 8.36 8.00 0.42
CA VAL A 161 7.67 8.74 -0.64
C VAL A 161 8.63 9.67 -1.37
N SER A 162 9.42 10.48 -0.65
CA SER A 162 10.37 11.41 -1.25
C SER A 162 11.52 10.69 -1.97
N ALA A 163 12.08 9.63 -1.36
CA ALA A 163 13.09 8.79 -1.98
C ALA A 163 12.53 8.09 -3.23
N GLY A 164 11.30 7.56 -3.16
CA GLY A 164 10.61 6.95 -4.30
C GLY A 164 10.44 7.94 -5.47
N ILE A 165 9.99 9.17 -5.20
CA ILE A 165 9.87 10.21 -6.24
C ILE A 165 11.24 10.57 -6.84
N HIS A 166 12.27 10.73 -6.01
CA HIS A 166 13.63 11.04 -6.47
C HIS A 166 14.20 9.94 -7.37
N GLU A 167 14.05 8.69 -6.94
CA GLU A 167 14.46 7.51 -7.70
C GLU A 167 13.70 7.40 -9.03
N ILE A 168 12.41 7.73 -9.06
CA ILE A 168 11.64 7.75 -10.31
C ILE A 168 12.11 8.88 -11.23
N TYR A 169 12.41 10.06 -10.70
CA TYR A 169 12.98 11.15 -11.50
C TYR A 169 14.30 10.74 -12.15
N LYS A 170 15.19 10.09 -11.40
CA LYS A 170 16.44 9.52 -11.93
C LYS A 170 16.16 8.49 -13.02
N THR A 171 15.24 7.56 -12.75
CA THR A 171 14.78 6.53 -13.71
C THR A 171 14.26 7.17 -15.01
N LEU A 172 13.50 8.27 -14.90
CA LEU A 172 12.93 9.02 -16.02
C LEU A 172 14.04 9.63 -16.90
N VAL A 173 15.03 10.26 -16.28
CA VAL A 173 16.19 10.86 -16.99
C VAL A 173 17.04 9.77 -17.66
N GLU A 174 17.33 8.68 -16.96
CA GLU A 174 18.08 7.54 -17.52
C GLU A 174 17.33 6.91 -18.70
N ALA A 175 16.02 6.70 -18.58
CA ALA A 175 15.18 6.18 -19.66
C ALA A 175 15.21 7.10 -20.88
N LEU A 176 15.07 8.40 -20.68
CA LEU A 176 15.13 9.39 -21.75
C LEU A 176 16.49 9.37 -22.47
N ILE A 177 17.60 9.31 -21.73
CA ILE A 177 18.95 9.24 -22.31
C ILE A 177 19.11 7.96 -23.13
N LEU A 178 18.68 6.80 -22.62
CA LEU A 178 18.76 5.54 -23.33
C LEU A 178 17.93 5.55 -24.61
N VAL A 179 16.72 6.10 -24.56
CA VAL A 179 15.86 6.28 -25.74
C VAL A 179 16.53 7.18 -26.78
N ILE A 180 17.10 8.33 -26.37
CA ILE A 180 17.85 9.22 -27.27
C ILE A 180 19.00 8.48 -27.96
N ILE A 181 19.77 7.68 -27.21
CA ILE A 181 20.90 6.91 -27.76
C ILE A 181 20.40 5.95 -28.84
N VAL A 182 19.31 5.22 -28.58
CA VAL A 182 18.74 4.29 -29.57
C VAL A 182 18.28 5.03 -30.82
N VAL A 183 17.47 6.08 -30.65
CA VAL A 183 16.97 6.88 -31.78
C VAL A 183 18.13 7.47 -32.59
N TYR A 184 19.19 7.94 -31.93
CA TYR A 184 20.38 8.45 -32.60
C TYR A 184 21.13 7.38 -33.39
N ILE A 185 21.26 6.15 -32.87
CA ILE A 185 21.91 5.03 -33.57
C ILE A 185 21.15 4.68 -34.86
N PHE A 186 19.82 4.70 -34.81
CA PHE A 186 18.98 4.33 -35.95
C PHE A 186 18.80 5.45 -36.97
N LEU A 187 18.56 6.69 -36.55
CA LEU A 187 18.36 7.85 -37.44
C LEU A 187 19.69 8.48 -37.90
N GLN A 188 20.79 8.25 -37.18
CA GLN A 188 22.15 8.70 -37.55
C GLN A 188 22.26 10.23 -37.76
N GLY A 189 21.34 11.00 -37.15
CA GLY A 189 21.23 12.44 -37.33
C GLY A 189 20.77 13.13 -36.04
N TRP A 190 21.59 14.08 -35.54
CA TRP A 190 21.28 14.77 -34.28
C TRP A 190 19.97 15.59 -34.38
N ARG A 191 19.69 16.16 -35.56
CA ARG A 191 18.46 16.93 -35.79
C ARG A 191 17.22 16.06 -35.85
N ALA A 192 17.32 14.90 -36.50
CA ALA A 192 16.23 13.92 -36.55
C ALA A 192 15.94 13.39 -35.14
N THR A 193 16.98 13.18 -34.33
CA THR A 193 16.84 12.74 -32.92
C THR A 193 16.23 13.82 -32.02
N LEU A 194 16.47 15.10 -32.30
CA LEU A 194 15.93 16.22 -31.51
C LEU A 194 14.40 16.29 -31.57
N ILE A 195 13.78 15.85 -32.67
CA ILE A 195 12.34 15.98 -32.88
C ILE A 195 11.55 15.09 -31.89
N PRO A 196 11.79 13.75 -31.80
CA PRO A 196 11.17 12.93 -30.76
C PRO A 196 11.55 13.37 -29.35
N LEU A 197 12.77 13.88 -29.15
CA LEU A 197 13.22 14.40 -27.86
C LEU A 197 12.37 15.60 -27.38
N LEU A 198 11.98 16.51 -28.28
CA LEU A 198 11.12 17.64 -27.93
C LEU A 198 9.66 17.22 -27.72
N ALA A 199 9.19 16.17 -28.39
CA ALA A 199 7.83 15.66 -28.23
C ALA A 199 7.57 15.06 -26.84
N VAL A 200 8.59 14.46 -26.20
CA VAL A 200 8.44 13.84 -24.86
C VAL A 200 8.07 14.86 -23.78
N PRO A 201 8.84 15.93 -23.51
CA PRO A 201 8.47 16.92 -22.50
C PRO A 201 7.10 17.54 -22.74
N VAL A 202 6.74 17.85 -23.98
CA VAL A 202 5.43 18.45 -24.29
C VAL A 202 4.30 17.51 -23.90
N SER A 203 4.41 16.22 -24.21
CA SER A 203 3.38 15.23 -23.88
C SER A 203 3.29 14.95 -22.38
N LEU A 204 4.43 14.87 -21.69
CA LEU A 204 4.48 14.66 -20.24
C LEU A 204 3.94 15.89 -19.47
N ILE A 205 4.33 17.10 -19.87
CA ILE A 205 3.81 18.35 -19.27
C ILE A 205 2.31 18.49 -19.54
N GLY A 206 1.86 18.21 -20.77
CA GLY A 206 0.43 18.19 -21.10
C GLY A 206 -0.36 17.25 -20.20
N THR A 207 0.20 16.08 -19.89
CA THR A 207 -0.40 15.12 -18.96
C THR A 207 -0.54 15.70 -17.54
N PHE A 208 0.51 16.36 -17.02
CA PHE A 208 0.45 17.02 -15.71
C PHE A 208 -0.57 18.16 -15.63
N VAL A 209 -0.81 18.88 -16.73
CA VAL A 209 -1.81 19.96 -16.79
C VAL A 209 -3.24 19.41 -16.62
N VAL A 210 -3.50 18.19 -17.11
CA VAL A 210 -4.84 17.56 -17.03
C VAL A 210 -5.09 16.89 -15.67
N PHE A 211 -4.05 16.49 -14.93
CA PHE A 211 -4.19 15.78 -13.65
C PHE A 211 -5.12 16.48 -12.64
N PRO A 212 -4.98 17.79 -12.34
CA PRO A 212 -5.86 18.47 -11.41
C PRO A 212 -7.33 18.46 -11.85
N MET A 213 -7.60 18.53 -13.16
CA MET A 213 -8.96 18.53 -13.72
C MET A 213 -9.67 17.20 -13.50
N LEU A 214 -8.91 16.09 -13.40
CA LEU A 214 -9.43 14.75 -13.15
C LEU A 214 -9.35 14.33 -11.68
N GLY A 215 -8.87 15.20 -10.79
CA GLY A 215 -8.64 14.91 -9.38
C GLY A 215 -7.45 13.97 -9.13
N PHE A 216 -6.48 13.94 -10.04
CA PHE A 216 -5.28 13.10 -9.94
C PHE A 216 -4.15 13.86 -9.26
N SER A 217 -3.25 13.09 -8.62
CA SER A 217 -2.06 13.61 -7.96
C SER A 217 -0.79 13.03 -8.59
N ILE A 218 0.32 13.73 -8.39
CA ILE A 218 1.64 13.15 -8.66
C ILE A 218 1.94 12.18 -7.51
N ASN A 219 1.99 10.89 -7.83
CA ASN A 219 2.24 9.81 -6.90
C ASN A 219 3.09 8.73 -7.58
N THR A 220 3.51 7.73 -6.83
CA THR A 220 4.36 6.63 -7.34
C THR A 220 3.76 5.95 -8.57
N LEU A 221 2.45 5.72 -8.61
CA LEU A 221 1.77 5.01 -9.70
C LEU A 221 1.66 5.88 -10.95
N SER A 222 1.27 7.14 -10.80
CA SER A 222 1.20 8.07 -11.94
C SER A 222 2.60 8.34 -12.51
N LEU A 223 3.63 8.46 -11.68
CA LEU A 223 5.00 8.60 -12.16
C LEU A 223 5.51 7.34 -12.88
N PHE A 224 5.19 6.13 -12.40
CA PHE A 224 5.51 4.89 -13.15
C PHE A 224 4.83 4.85 -14.51
N GLY A 225 3.57 5.27 -14.58
CA GLY A 225 2.85 5.44 -15.86
C GLY A 225 3.58 6.38 -16.81
N LEU A 226 4.11 7.51 -16.31
CA LEU A 226 4.87 8.46 -17.12
C LEU A 226 6.24 7.93 -17.58
N VAL A 227 6.95 7.16 -16.75
CA VAL A 227 8.22 6.55 -17.18
C VAL A 227 7.99 5.57 -18.33
N LEU A 228 6.95 4.72 -18.23
CA LEU A 228 6.58 3.83 -19.33
C LEU A 228 6.08 4.61 -20.55
N ALA A 229 5.37 5.72 -20.33
CA ALA A 229 4.91 6.59 -21.40
C ALA A 229 6.06 7.18 -22.22
N ILE A 230 7.27 7.38 -21.68
CA ILE A 230 8.40 7.90 -22.48
C ILE A 230 8.65 7.04 -23.71
N GLY A 231 8.72 5.72 -23.52
CA GLY A 231 8.91 4.79 -24.64
C GLY A 231 7.74 4.81 -25.62
N LEU A 232 6.51 4.99 -25.14
CA LEU A 232 5.31 5.05 -25.99
C LEU A 232 5.21 6.38 -26.76
N VAL A 233 5.56 7.49 -26.12
CA VAL A 233 5.41 8.85 -26.61
C VAL A 233 6.44 9.13 -27.71
N VAL A 234 7.68 8.66 -27.57
CA VAL A 234 8.67 8.89 -28.64
C VAL A 234 8.30 8.22 -29.96
N ASP A 235 7.61 7.09 -29.90
CA ASP A 235 7.39 6.26 -31.06
C ASP A 235 6.60 6.97 -32.16
N ASP A 236 5.53 7.69 -31.82
CA ASP A 236 4.68 8.34 -32.83
C ASP A 236 5.47 9.46 -33.54
N ALA A 237 6.30 10.20 -32.79
CA ALA A 237 7.22 11.17 -33.36
C ALA A 237 8.33 10.51 -34.20
N ILE A 238 8.83 9.33 -33.80
CA ILE A 238 9.81 8.56 -34.58
C ILE A 238 9.22 8.14 -35.93
N VAL A 239 7.99 7.59 -35.94
CA VAL A 239 7.31 7.15 -37.17
C VAL A 239 7.17 8.31 -38.16
N VAL A 240 6.80 9.50 -37.67
CA VAL A 240 6.70 10.71 -38.51
C VAL A 240 8.07 11.11 -39.04
N VAL A 241 9.07 11.26 -38.17
CA VAL A 241 10.41 11.71 -38.57
C VAL A 241 11.06 10.75 -39.57
N GLU A 242 10.90 9.45 -39.36
CA GLU A 242 11.40 8.42 -40.28
C GLU A 242 10.71 8.50 -41.64
N ALA A 243 9.38 8.67 -41.68
CA ALA A 243 8.65 8.81 -42.94
C ALA A 243 9.07 10.07 -43.71
N VAL A 244 9.34 11.19 -43.01
CA VAL A 244 9.89 12.39 -43.63
C VAL A 244 11.31 12.15 -44.15
N GLU A 245 12.19 11.53 -43.35
CA GLU A 245 13.56 11.22 -43.79
C GLU A 245 13.59 10.32 -45.03
N HIS A 246 12.73 9.30 -45.08
CA HIS A 246 12.60 8.43 -46.25
C HIS A 246 12.29 9.24 -47.52
N HIS A 247 11.37 10.21 -47.44
CA HIS A 247 11.02 11.05 -48.59
C HIS A 247 12.11 12.06 -48.97
N ILE A 248 12.85 12.60 -47.99
CA ILE A 248 14.02 13.46 -48.25
C ILE A 248 15.12 12.66 -48.98
N GLU A 249 15.33 11.40 -48.61
CA GLU A 249 16.29 10.51 -49.31
C GLU A 249 15.90 10.25 -50.76
N HIS A 250 14.61 10.28 -51.09
CA HIS A 250 14.07 10.17 -52.45
C HIS A 250 14.06 11.51 -53.22
N GLY A 251 14.67 12.56 -52.66
CA GLY A 251 14.94 13.82 -53.36
C GLY A 251 13.95 14.95 -53.12
N LEU A 252 12.96 14.78 -52.24
CA LEU A 252 12.01 15.82 -51.88
C LEU A 252 12.63 16.88 -50.94
N SER A 253 12.13 18.11 -51.02
CA SER A 253 12.48 19.16 -50.06
C SER A 253 11.95 18.78 -48.66
N PRO A 254 12.58 19.20 -47.54
CA PRO A 254 12.09 18.88 -46.20
C PRO A 254 10.63 19.27 -45.94
N HIS A 255 10.15 20.34 -46.58
CA HIS A 255 8.77 20.77 -46.51
C HIS A 255 7.83 19.82 -47.25
N ASP A 256 8.13 19.51 -48.51
CA ASP A 256 7.27 18.66 -49.35
C ASP A 256 7.31 17.19 -48.89
N ALA A 257 8.47 16.74 -48.40
CA ALA A 257 8.62 15.45 -47.74
C ALA A 257 7.76 15.35 -46.48
N ALA A 258 7.64 16.43 -45.70
CA ALA A 258 6.77 16.45 -44.52
C ALA A 258 5.29 16.34 -44.89
N LEU A 259 4.84 17.08 -45.92
CA LEU A 259 3.46 16.97 -46.42
C LEU A 259 3.17 15.56 -46.93
N LYS A 260 4.06 15.00 -47.77
CA LYS A 260 3.87 13.67 -48.33
C LYS A 260 3.88 12.57 -47.26
N ALA A 261 4.81 12.64 -46.32
CA ALA A 261 4.84 11.71 -45.20
C ALA A 261 3.53 11.75 -44.38
N MET A 262 2.98 12.94 -44.14
CA MET A 262 1.73 13.08 -43.38
C MET A 262 0.51 12.50 -44.08
N GLU A 263 0.46 12.50 -45.42
CA GLU A 263 -0.59 11.78 -46.17
C GLU A 263 -0.56 10.27 -45.89
N GLU A 264 0.63 9.71 -45.64
CA GLU A 264 0.83 8.27 -45.43
C GLU A 264 0.70 7.86 -43.96
N VAL A 265 1.19 8.68 -43.02
CA VAL A 265 1.31 8.28 -41.60
C VAL A 265 0.22 8.81 -40.68
N SER A 266 -0.62 9.78 -41.10
CA SER A 266 -1.62 10.38 -40.21
C SER A 266 -2.66 9.37 -39.69
N GLY A 267 -3.21 8.54 -40.59
CA GLY A 267 -4.15 7.47 -40.24
C GLY A 267 -3.55 6.47 -39.24
N PRO A 268 -2.39 5.85 -39.57
CA PRO A 268 -1.68 4.96 -38.66
C PRO A 268 -1.40 5.56 -37.28
N VAL A 269 -0.95 6.83 -37.22
CA VAL A 269 -0.63 7.51 -35.96
C VAL A 269 -1.86 7.71 -35.08
N ILE A 270 -2.98 8.18 -35.65
CA ILE A 270 -4.25 8.33 -34.92
C ILE A 270 -4.71 6.98 -34.36
N ALA A 271 -4.66 5.94 -35.19
CA ALA A 271 -5.05 4.61 -34.81
C ALA A 271 -4.22 4.02 -33.68
N ILE A 272 -2.89 4.11 -33.79
CA ILE A 272 -1.96 3.65 -32.75
C ILE A 272 -2.26 4.37 -31.44
N GLY A 273 -2.44 5.70 -31.48
CA GLY A 273 -2.78 6.49 -30.29
C GLY A 273 -4.09 6.05 -29.63
N LEU A 274 -5.15 5.83 -30.42
CA LEU A 274 -6.45 5.37 -29.92
C LEU A 274 -6.40 3.95 -29.37
N ILE A 275 -5.69 3.03 -30.02
CA ILE A 275 -5.56 1.64 -29.57
C ILE A 275 -4.78 1.59 -28.25
N LEU A 276 -3.65 2.28 -28.17
CA LEU A 276 -2.85 2.34 -26.95
C LEU A 276 -3.64 2.97 -25.79
N ALA A 277 -4.43 4.03 -26.04
CA ALA A 277 -5.30 4.61 -25.02
C ALA A 277 -6.44 3.65 -24.62
N ALA A 278 -7.07 2.98 -25.59
CA ALA A 278 -8.24 2.16 -25.38
C ALA A 278 -7.97 0.85 -24.63
N VAL A 279 -6.77 0.28 -24.78
CA VAL A 279 -6.29 -0.86 -23.97
C VAL A 279 -6.48 -0.63 -22.46
N PHE A 280 -6.34 0.61 -22.02
CA PHE A 280 -6.43 0.98 -20.62
C PHE A 280 -7.82 1.47 -20.18
N ILE A 281 -8.76 1.72 -21.10
CA ILE A 281 -10.11 2.17 -20.75
C ILE A 281 -10.83 1.15 -19.87
N PRO A 282 -10.85 -0.17 -20.20
CA PRO A 282 -11.51 -1.18 -19.37
C PRO A 282 -10.96 -1.27 -17.95
N THR A 283 -9.64 -1.08 -17.77
CA THR A 283 -9.00 -1.21 -16.46
C THR A 283 -9.39 -0.06 -15.52
N ALA A 284 -9.74 1.11 -16.07
CA ALA A 284 -10.19 2.26 -15.29
C ALA A 284 -11.60 2.10 -14.69
N PHE A 285 -12.40 1.16 -15.19
CA PHE A 285 -13.76 0.87 -14.69
C PHE A 285 -13.81 -0.27 -13.67
N VAL A 286 -12.67 -0.86 -13.34
CA VAL A 286 -12.59 -1.90 -12.31
C VAL A 286 -12.94 -1.27 -10.95
N PRO A 287 -13.84 -1.87 -10.15
CA PRO A 287 -14.17 -1.34 -8.82
C PRO A 287 -13.13 -1.72 -7.77
N GLY A 288 -13.24 -1.13 -6.57
CA GLY A 288 -12.40 -1.47 -5.43
C GLY A 288 -10.98 -0.88 -5.49
N ILE A 289 -10.11 -1.35 -4.59
CA ILE A 289 -8.75 -0.80 -4.44
C ILE A 289 -7.87 -1.11 -5.66
N THR A 290 -8.00 -2.30 -6.24
CA THR A 290 -7.30 -2.69 -7.48
C THR A 290 -7.65 -1.74 -8.63
N GLY A 291 -8.92 -1.39 -8.74
CA GLY A 291 -9.41 -0.43 -9.72
C GLY A 291 -8.83 0.97 -9.56
N GLN A 292 -8.69 1.45 -8.33
CA GLN A 292 -8.02 2.74 -8.06
C GLN A 292 -6.55 2.70 -8.49
N LEU A 293 -5.84 1.60 -8.23
CA LEU A 293 -4.45 1.43 -8.66
C LEU A 293 -4.34 1.42 -10.20
N TYR A 294 -5.21 0.67 -10.88
CA TYR A 294 -5.26 0.64 -12.34
C TYR A 294 -5.62 2.00 -12.94
N LYS A 295 -6.61 2.68 -12.38
CA LYS A 295 -7.09 3.98 -12.87
C LYS A 295 -5.97 5.02 -12.89
N GLN A 296 -5.09 5.04 -11.89
CA GLN A 296 -3.92 5.94 -11.85
C GLN A 296 -2.99 5.69 -13.05
N PHE A 297 -2.66 4.43 -13.33
CA PHE A 297 -1.81 4.06 -14.47
C PHE A 297 -2.50 4.29 -15.81
N ALA A 298 -3.72 3.78 -15.94
CA ALA A 298 -4.52 3.77 -17.17
C ALA A 298 -4.71 5.17 -17.73
N VAL A 299 -5.20 6.08 -16.90
CA VAL A 299 -5.50 7.46 -17.30
C VAL A 299 -4.20 8.22 -17.58
N THR A 300 -3.14 7.98 -16.80
CA THR A 300 -1.84 8.62 -17.06
C THR A 300 -1.29 8.24 -18.43
N ILE A 301 -1.26 6.94 -18.75
CA ILE A 301 -0.75 6.46 -20.03
C ILE A 301 -1.65 6.92 -21.17
N ALA A 302 -2.97 6.75 -21.06
CA ALA A 302 -3.92 7.15 -22.09
C ALA A 302 -3.80 8.64 -22.45
N ILE A 303 -3.77 9.53 -21.46
CA ILE A 303 -3.62 10.98 -21.70
C ILE A 303 -2.25 11.28 -22.32
N SER A 304 -1.18 10.68 -21.82
CA SER A 304 0.17 10.92 -22.35
C SER A 304 0.32 10.49 -23.81
N VAL A 305 -0.30 9.36 -24.19
CA VAL A 305 -0.29 8.86 -25.56
C VAL A 305 -1.18 9.71 -26.46
N LEU A 306 -2.33 10.17 -25.98
CA LEU A 306 -3.18 11.09 -26.76
C LEU A 306 -2.48 12.43 -27.04
N PHE A 307 -1.77 12.98 -26.05
CA PHE A 307 -0.91 14.15 -26.29
C PHE A 307 0.25 13.85 -27.24
N SER A 308 0.81 12.64 -27.18
CA SER A 308 1.85 12.22 -28.13
C SER A 308 1.34 12.18 -29.56
N ALA A 309 0.21 11.50 -29.80
CA ALA A 309 -0.42 11.44 -31.10
C ALA A 309 -0.74 12.86 -31.62
N PHE A 310 -1.27 13.74 -30.76
CA PHE A 310 -1.48 15.14 -31.11
C PHE A 310 -0.17 15.85 -31.52
N ASN A 311 0.92 15.65 -30.77
CA ASN A 311 2.23 16.21 -31.09
C ASN A 311 2.88 15.59 -32.35
N ALA A 312 2.63 14.32 -32.63
CA ALA A 312 3.07 13.65 -33.85
C ALA A 312 2.36 14.19 -35.09
N LEU A 313 1.10 14.62 -34.96
CA LEU A 313 0.34 15.21 -36.07
C LEU A 313 0.57 16.73 -36.25
N THR A 314 1.11 17.42 -35.23
CA THR A 314 1.24 18.89 -35.24
C THR A 314 2.69 19.36 -35.15
N LEU A 315 3.36 19.12 -34.02
CA LEU A 315 4.70 19.61 -33.72
C LEU A 315 5.77 18.86 -34.53
N SER A 316 5.67 17.53 -34.64
CA SER A 316 6.69 16.70 -35.29
C SER A 316 6.87 16.98 -36.78
N PRO A 317 5.81 17.15 -37.60
CA PRO A 317 5.92 17.49 -39.02
C PRO A 317 6.46 18.91 -39.21
N ALA A 318 6.02 19.86 -38.38
CA ALA A 318 6.50 21.24 -38.42
C ALA A 318 8.01 21.32 -38.09
N LEU A 319 8.45 20.63 -37.05
CA LEU A 319 9.88 20.55 -36.71
C LEU A 319 10.68 19.78 -37.77
N SER A 320 10.09 18.76 -38.40
CA SER A 320 10.73 18.01 -39.48
C SER A 320 11.02 18.90 -40.69
N ALA A 321 10.02 19.70 -41.12
CA ALA A 321 10.18 20.66 -42.21
C ALA A 321 11.22 21.76 -41.91
N LEU A 322 11.33 22.19 -40.64
CA LEU A 322 12.24 23.26 -40.22
C LEU A 322 13.69 22.78 -39.96
N LEU A 323 13.86 21.58 -39.40
CA LEU A 323 15.16 21.11 -38.88
C LEU A 323 15.85 20.09 -39.78
N LEU A 324 15.10 19.24 -40.50
CA LEU A 324 15.70 18.19 -41.31
C LEU A 324 16.41 18.78 -42.54
N LYS A 325 17.52 18.16 -42.91
CA LYS A 325 18.29 18.49 -44.11
C LYS A 325 18.72 17.20 -44.81
N PRO A 326 18.97 17.24 -46.14
CA PRO A 326 19.50 16.09 -46.87
C PRO A 326 20.73 15.50 -46.20
N ARG A 327 20.76 14.17 -46.05
CA ARG A 327 21.81 13.46 -45.31
C ARG A 327 23.18 13.69 -45.97
N LYS A 328 24.14 14.16 -45.17
CA LYS A 328 25.56 14.16 -45.54
C LYS A 328 26.21 12.92 -44.91
N PRO A 329 27.00 12.12 -45.66
CA PRO A 329 27.64 10.94 -45.10
C PRO A 329 28.56 11.33 -43.93
N ALA A 330 28.33 10.71 -42.77
CA ALA A 330 29.17 10.93 -41.59
C ALA A 330 30.62 10.55 -41.90
N ARG A 331 31.58 11.43 -41.58
CA ARG A 331 33.03 11.22 -41.79
C ARG A 331 33.70 10.81 -40.48
N GLY A 332 34.79 10.04 -40.56
CA GLY A 332 35.56 9.58 -39.40
C GLY A 332 35.10 8.24 -38.79
N PRO A 333 35.51 7.93 -37.54
CA PRO A 333 35.21 6.65 -36.87
C PRO A 333 33.72 6.33 -36.75
N LEU A 334 32.87 7.33 -36.45
CA LEU A 334 31.41 7.18 -36.42
C LEU A 334 30.84 6.74 -37.78
N GLY A 335 31.38 7.26 -38.88
CA GLY A 335 30.97 6.87 -40.23
C GLY A 335 31.30 5.42 -40.57
N MET A 336 32.40 4.88 -40.01
CA MET A 336 32.73 3.45 -40.15
C MET A 336 31.75 2.58 -39.37
N PHE A 337 31.42 2.97 -38.13
CA PHE A 337 30.42 2.27 -37.31
C PHE A 337 29.05 2.26 -38.00
N PHE A 338 28.55 3.40 -38.47
CA PHE A 338 27.24 3.47 -39.14
C PHE A 338 27.20 2.67 -40.45
N ARG A 339 28.29 2.66 -41.24
CA ARG A 339 28.36 1.79 -42.43
C ARG A 339 28.32 0.30 -42.06
N TRP A 340 29.04 -0.10 -41.01
CA TRP A 340 29.00 -1.46 -40.50
C TRP A 340 27.60 -1.82 -39.97
N PHE A 341 26.97 -0.94 -39.20
CA PHE A 341 25.62 -1.11 -38.67
C PHE A 341 24.60 -1.25 -39.80
N ASN A 342 24.60 -0.33 -40.77
CA ASN A 342 23.68 -0.36 -41.91
C ASN A 342 23.88 -1.62 -42.76
N LYS A 343 25.14 -2.05 -42.99
CA LYS A 343 25.44 -3.29 -43.73
C LYS A 343 24.96 -4.52 -42.97
N SER A 344 25.25 -4.61 -41.68
CA SER A 344 24.82 -5.72 -40.83
C SER A 344 23.30 -5.79 -40.71
N PHE A 345 22.65 -4.63 -40.60
CA PHE A 345 21.20 -4.50 -40.59
C PHE A 345 20.58 -4.94 -41.92
N GLY A 346 21.17 -4.58 -43.06
CA GLY A 346 20.74 -5.05 -44.37
C GLY A 346 20.80 -6.57 -44.49
N VAL A 347 21.90 -7.19 -44.06
CA VAL A 347 22.04 -8.66 -44.03
C VAL A 347 21.00 -9.30 -43.11
N ALA A 348 20.76 -8.73 -41.93
CA ALA A 348 19.74 -9.21 -41.00
C ALA A 348 18.31 -9.07 -41.58
N THR A 349 18.05 -7.98 -42.32
CA THR A 349 16.77 -7.74 -42.99
C THR A 349 16.51 -8.78 -44.07
N ASP A 350 17.50 -9.09 -44.90
CA ASP A 350 17.37 -10.12 -45.93
C ASP A 350 17.19 -11.52 -45.32
N GLY A 351 17.91 -11.82 -44.23
CA GLY A 351 17.70 -13.04 -43.43
C GLY A 351 16.28 -13.13 -42.87
N TYR A 352 15.79 -12.06 -42.25
CA TYR A 352 14.43 -11.95 -41.71
C TYR A 352 13.36 -12.20 -42.79
N VAL A 353 13.46 -11.54 -43.94
CA VAL A 353 12.51 -11.70 -45.06
C VAL A 353 12.53 -13.13 -45.60
N ASN A 354 13.71 -13.77 -45.69
CA ASN A 354 13.83 -15.17 -46.13
C ASN A 354 13.18 -16.14 -45.14
N VAL A 355 13.35 -15.93 -43.83
CA VAL A 355 12.67 -16.74 -42.80
C VAL A 355 11.16 -16.53 -42.84
N CYS A 356 10.69 -15.29 -42.99
CA CYS A 356 9.26 -15.00 -43.18
C CYS A 356 8.70 -15.72 -44.41
N ARG A 357 9.42 -15.70 -45.54
CA ARG A 357 9.03 -16.43 -46.76
C ARG A 357 8.90 -17.93 -46.50
N PHE A 358 9.84 -18.52 -45.77
CA PHE A 358 9.79 -19.93 -45.39
C PHE A 358 8.59 -20.24 -44.48
N LEU A 359 8.35 -19.42 -43.45
CA LEU A 359 7.24 -19.61 -42.52
C LEU A 359 5.87 -19.40 -43.17
N ILE A 360 5.75 -18.49 -44.15
CA ILE A 360 4.52 -18.32 -44.95
C ILE A 360 4.22 -19.60 -45.74
N HIS A 361 5.23 -20.20 -46.40
CA HIS A 361 5.05 -21.48 -47.10
C HIS A 361 4.76 -22.66 -46.17
N LYS A 362 5.24 -22.59 -44.92
CA LYS A 362 5.02 -23.59 -43.87
C LYS A 362 4.12 -23.03 -42.77
N ALA A 363 3.03 -22.36 -43.14
CA ALA A 363 2.13 -21.70 -42.19
C ALA A 363 1.65 -22.62 -41.05
N LEU A 364 1.42 -23.92 -41.32
CA LEU A 364 1.08 -24.89 -40.28
C LEU A 364 2.14 -24.98 -39.17
N LEU A 365 3.43 -24.93 -39.52
CA LEU A 365 4.53 -24.94 -38.56
C LEU A 365 4.51 -23.68 -37.68
N ALA A 366 4.21 -22.52 -38.28
CA ALA A 366 4.06 -21.27 -37.54
C ALA A 366 2.87 -21.35 -36.56
N PHE A 367 1.71 -21.83 -36.97
CA PHE A 367 0.57 -21.97 -36.07
C PHE A 367 0.80 -23.01 -34.96
N VAL A 368 1.51 -24.11 -35.24
CA VAL A 368 1.93 -25.07 -34.19
C VAL A 368 2.90 -24.40 -33.21
N GLY A 369 3.87 -23.62 -33.70
CA GLY A 369 4.77 -22.84 -32.84
C GLY A 369 4.02 -21.84 -31.95
N LEU A 370 3.02 -21.15 -32.51
CA LEU A 370 2.16 -20.25 -31.76
C LEU A 370 1.37 -21.01 -30.68
N ALA A 371 0.79 -22.17 -31.01
CA ALA A 371 0.08 -23.01 -30.05
C ALA A 371 1.00 -23.47 -28.90
N VAL A 372 2.25 -23.84 -29.19
CA VAL A 372 3.25 -24.19 -28.17
C VAL A 372 3.54 -23.00 -27.24
N LEU A 373 3.67 -21.79 -27.79
CA LEU A 373 3.89 -20.58 -26.98
C LEU A 373 2.67 -20.23 -26.11
N VAL A 374 1.45 -20.40 -26.64
CA VAL A 374 0.21 -20.23 -25.86
C VAL A 374 0.14 -21.23 -24.71
N VAL A 375 0.45 -22.51 -24.97
CA VAL A 375 0.53 -23.54 -23.92
C VAL A 375 1.62 -23.20 -22.90
N GLY A 376 2.78 -22.72 -23.37
CA GLY A 376 3.87 -22.23 -22.53
C GLY A 376 3.44 -21.07 -21.63
N ALA A 377 2.69 -20.10 -22.17
CA ALA A 377 2.19 -18.96 -21.41
C ALA A 377 1.23 -19.41 -20.31
N GLY A 378 0.35 -20.37 -20.62
CA GLY A 378 -0.52 -21.01 -19.63
C GLY A 378 0.24 -21.80 -18.57
N TYR A 379 1.32 -22.48 -18.95
CA TYR A 379 2.18 -23.25 -18.04
C TYR A 379 2.93 -22.34 -17.05
N PHE A 380 3.62 -21.31 -17.54
CA PHE A 380 4.33 -20.36 -16.69
C PHE A 380 3.36 -19.52 -15.86
N GLY A 381 2.27 -19.03 -16.46
CA GLY A 381 1.24 -18.24 -15.77
C GLY A 381 0.60 -18.97 -14.58
N LYS A 382 0.48 -20.31 -14.62
CA LYS A 382 -0.01 -21.11 -13.50
C LYS A 382 1.01 -21.35 -12.38
N ARG A 383 2.32 -21.25 -12.67
CA ARG A 383 3.38 -21.50 -11.69
C ARG A 383 3.90 -20.25 -10.99
N ILE A 384 3.65 -19.08 -11.56
CA ILE A 384 4.05 -17.82 -10.94
C ILE A 384 3.14 -17.56 -9.72
N PRO A 385 3.69 -17.32 -8.52
CA PRO A 385 2.90 -17.00 -7.34
C PRO A 385 2.09 -15.71 -7.55
N GLN A 386 0.84 -15.71 -7.10
CA GLN A 386 -0.05 -14.54 -7.18
C GLN A 386 -0.03 -13.78 -5.86
N SER A 387 0.05 -12.46 -5.95
CA SER A 387 0.11 -11.55 -4.80
C SER A 387 -0.59 -10.25 -5.16
N PHE A 388 -1.14 -9.54 -4.18
CA PHE A 388 -1.77 -8.25 -4.46
C PHE A 388 -0.73 -7.14 -4.69
N LEU A 389 0.17 -6.94 -3.73
CA LEU A 389 1.27 -5.96 -3.78
C LEU A 389 2.54 -6.58 -3.19
N PRO A 390 3.72 -6.25 -3.73
CA PRO A 390 4.97 -6.76 -3.20
C PRO A 390 5.28 -6.12 -1.83
N ASP A 391 5.96 -6.88 -0.97
CA ASP A 391 6.61 -6.34 0.22
C ASP A 391 7.75 -5.39 -0.22
N GLU A 392 7.76 -4.16 0.29
CA GLU A 392 8.72 -3.13 -0.12
C GLU A 392 9.57 -2.65 1.07
N ASP A 393 10.81 -2.25 0.77
CA ASP A 393 11.65 -1.53 1.74
C ASP A 393 11.13 -0.09 1.88
N GLN A 394 10.26 0.12 2.86
CA GLN A 394 9.77 1.45 3.25
C GLN A 394 10.73 2.19 4.21
N GLY A 395 11.90 1.64 4.52
CA GLY A 395 12.87 2.24 5.44
C GLY A 395 12.59 1.98 6.92
N TYR A 396 11.65 1.10 7.26
CA TYR A 396 11.37 0.71 8.65
C TYR A 396 10.76 -0.70 8.76
N LEU A 397 10.85 -1.27 9.95
CA LEU A 397 10.28 -2.55 10.35
C LEU A 397 9.50 -2.38 11.66
N TYR A 398 8.60 -3.32 11.93
CA TYR A 398 7.98 -3.46 13.24
C TYR A 398 8.61 -4.61 14.02
N GLY A 399 8.56 -4.50 15.34
CA GLY A 399 8.95 -5.54 16.29
C GLY A 399 7.91 -5.71 17.39
N GLY A 400 7.77 -6.93 17.87
CA GLY A 400 6.94 -7.26 19.03
C GLY A 400 7.71 -8.12 20.02
N LEU A 401 7.44 -7.93 21.31
CA LEU A 401 7.88 -8.79 22.39
C LEU A 401 6.65 -9.15 23.24
N GLN A 402 6.45 -10.46 23.43
CA GLN A 402 5.40 -10.98 24.28
C GLN A 402 5.98 -11.90 25.36
N LEU A 403 5.90 -11.47 26.61
CA LEU A 403 6.23 -12.28 27.78
C LEU A 403 5.06 -13.20 28.14
N PRO A 404 5.29 -14.19 29.04
CA PRO A 404 4.20 -14.96 29.64
C PRO A 404 3.11 -14.04 30.23
N ASN A 405 1.86 -14.47 30.08
CA ASN A 405 0.69 -13.73 30.54
C ASN A 405 0.82 -13.30 32.01
N ALA A 406 0.23 -12.16 32.35
CA ALA A 406 0.29 -11.54 33.68
C ALA A 406 1.71 -11.11 34.15
N SER A 407 2.71 -11.10 33.26
CA SER A 407 4.01 -10.48 33.56
C SER A 407 3.85 -8.99 33.88
N SER A 408 4.57 -8.53 34.90
CA SER A 408 4.56 -7.12 35.32
C SER A 408 5.21 -6.23 34.27
N LEU A 409 4.80 -4.95 34.24
CA LEU A 409 5.37 -3.97 33.33
C LEU A 409 6.89 -3.81 33.54
N GLN A 410 7.36 -3.95 34.78
CA GLN A 410 8.78 -3.89 35.14
C GLN A 410 9.58 -5.02 34.48
N ARG A 411 9.10 -6.27 34.59
CA ARG A 411 9.73 -7.44 33.96
C ARG A 411 9.76 -7.29 32.44
N THR A 412 8.66 -6.83 31.84
CA THR A 412 8.60 -6.57 30.39
C THR A 412 9.54 -5.43 29.99
N SER A 413 9.66 -4.40 30.81
CA SER A 413 10.59 -3.28 30.58
C SER A 413 12.06 -3.70 30.61
N GLU A 414 12.42 -4.68 31.44
CA GLU A 414 13.77 -5.26 31.49
C GLU A 414 14.03 -6.13 30.26
N ALA A 415 13.12 -7.05 29.94
CA ALA A 415 13.22 -7.87 28.73
C ALA A 415 13.27 -7.01 27.45
N ALA A 416 12.49 -5.93 27.41
CA ALA A 416 12.53 -4.98 26.31
C ALA A 416 13.88 -4.28 26.15
N ARG A 417 14.67 -4.09 27.22
CA ARG A 417 16.04 -3.53 27.10
C ARG A 417 16.98 -4.48 26.37
N GLU A 418 16.89 -5.78 26.64
CA GLU A 418 17.71 -6.77 25.95
C GLU A 418 17.34 -6.84 24.47
N VAL A 419 16.04 -6.81 24.16
CA VAL A 419 15.54 -6.76 22.78
C VAL A 419 15.94 -5.46 22.07
N GLU A 420 15.82 -4.31 22.73
CA GLU A 420 16.29 -3.01 22.23
C GLU A 420 17.77 -3.07 21.85
N LYS A 421 18.60 -3.67 22.71
CA LYS A 421 20.03 -3.82 22.46
C LYS A 421 20.30 -4.65 21.20
N ILE A 422 19.64 -5.80 21.05
CA ILE A 422 19.75 -6.64 19.86
C ILE A 422 19.39 -5.84 18.59
N MET A 423 18.30 -5.08 18.64
CA MET A 423 17.85 -4.27 17.51
C MET A 423 18.83 -3.12 17.21
N MET A 424 19.37 -2.45 18.22
CA MET A 424 20.32 -1.34 18.06
C MET A 424 21.71 -1.80 17.58
N ASP A 425 22.11 -3.02 17.94
CA ASP A 425 23.38 -3.63 17.52
C ASP A 425 23.30 -4.18 16.08
N THR A 426 22.10 -4.29 15.51
CA THR A 426 21.89 -4.75 14.13
C THR A 426 22.38 -3.71 13.12
N PRO A 427 23.32 -4.05 12.21
CA PRO A 427 23.81 -3.11 11.20
C PRO A 427 22.69 -2.57 10.31
N GLY A 428 22.62 -1.25 10.16
CA GLY A 428 21.62 -0.57 9.32
C GLY A 428 20.37 -0.07 10.04
N VAL A 429 20.20 -0.37 11.33
CA VAL A 429 19.18 0.25 12.19
C VAL A 429 19.65 1.66 12.61
N GLN A 430 18.74 2.64 12.53
CA GLN A 430 19.01 4.03 12.93
C GLN A 430 18.36 4.36 14.28
N TYR A 431 17.07 4.06 14.45
CA TYR A 431 16.34 4.31 15.69
C TYR A 431 15.48 3.11 16.07
N VAL A 432 15.35 2.88 17.37
CA VAL A 432 14.40 1.92 17.95
C VAL A 432 13.51 2.68 18.92
N SER A 433 12.26 2.93 18.53
CA SER A 433 11.28 3.53 19.44
C SER A 433 10.46 2.43 20.09
N THR A 434 10.55 2.31 21.40
CA THR A 434 9.86 1.26 22.16
C THR A 434 8.67 1.83 22.90
N VAL A 435 7.55 1.13 22.85
CA VAL A 435 6.42 1.32 23.76
C VAL A 435 6.23 0.03 24.55
N VAL A 436 6.62 0.05 25.82
CA VAL A 436 6.43 -1.08 26.75
C VAL A 436 5.05 -0.93 27.38
N GLY A 437 4.30 -2.01 27.47
CA GLY A 437 2.92 -2.00 27.96
C GLY A 437 1.87 -1.85 26.85
N TYR A 438 2.26 -2.01 25.57
CA TYR A 438 1.39 -1.81 24.41
C TYR A 438 1.66 -2.83 23.31
N SER A 439 0.63 -3.16 22.53
CA SER A 439 0.71 -3.99 21.33
C SER A 439 -0.02 -3.29 20.18
N LEU A 440 0.70 -2.94 19.11
CA LEU A 440 0.06 -2.37 17.90
C LEU A 440 -0.78 -3.41 17.15
N LEU A 441 -0.43 -4.70 17.24
CA LEU A 441 -1.13 -5.78 16.55
C LEU A 441 -2.55 -5.98 17.07
N SER A 442 -2.78 -5.76 18.36
CA SER A 442 -4.10 -5.86 19.00
C SER A 442 -4.71 -4.51 19.39
N GLY A 443 -3.92 -3.43 19.38
CA GLY A 443 -4.36 -2.09 19.77
C GLY A 443 -4.66 -1.93 21.26
N VAL A 444 -4.25 -2.89 22.11
CA VAL A 444 -4.52 -2.87 23.56
C VAL A 444 -3.26 -2.57 24.37
N ASN A 445 -3.46 -1.92 25.52
CA ASN A 445 -2.43 -1.79 26.54
C ASN A 445 -2.34 -3.09 27.34
N ALA A 446 -1.15 -3.69 27.39
CA ALA A 446 -0.91 -4.98 28.00
C ALA A 446 0.48 -5.01 28.65
N THR A 447 0.55 -5.26 29.96
CA THR A 447 1.80 -5.15 30.73
C THR A 447 2.87 -6.16 30.33
N TYR A 448 2.48 -7.30 29.78
CA TYR A 448 3.37 -8.37 29.31
C TYR A 448 3.87 -8.15 27.86
N SER A 449 3.46 -7.06 27.20
CA SER A 449 3.78 -6.78 25.80
C SER A 449 4.66 -5.54 25.65
N ALA A 450 5.55 -5.54 24.67
CA ALA A 450 6.22 -4.35 24.17
C ALA A 450 6.21 -4.32 22.64
N PHE A 451 6.12 -3.11 22.10
CA PHE A 451 6.14 -2.86 20.66
C PHE A 451 7.31 -1.97 20.28
N PHE A 452 7.95 -2.28 19.15
CA PHE A 452 9.14 -1.59 18.66
C PHE A 452 8.90 -1.06 17.25
N PHE A 453 9.16 0.23 17.06
CA PHE A 453 9.29 0.86 15.75
C PHE A 453 10.78 0.91 15.41
N ILE A 454 11.18 0.17 14.38
CA ILE A 454 12.58 -0.01 13.99
C ILE A 454 12.80 0.79 12.71
N SER A 455 13.33 2.00 12.83
CA SER A 455 13.67 2.85 11.69
C SER A 455 15.06 2.49 11.17
N LEU A 456 15.17 2.31 9.86
CA LEU A 456 16.42 1.96 9.20
C LEU A 456 17.13 3.22 8.72
N LYS A 457 18.45 3.11 8.52
CA LYS A 457 19.25 4.15 7.89
C LYS A 457 18.77 4.41 6.45
N PRO A 458 19.06 5.59 5.87
CA PRO A 458 18.73 5.87 4.48
C PRO A 458 19.28 4.81 3.50
N TRP A 459 18.59 4.58 2.38
CA TRP A 459 18.97 3.57 1.37
C TRP A 459 20.40 3.74 0.85
N GLU A 460 20.91 4.98 0.79
CA GLU A 460 22.27 5.29 0.32
C GLU A 460 23.37 4.75 1.24
N GLU A 461 23.09 4.58 2.53
CA GLU A 461 24.02 4.03 3.52
C GLU A 461 23.94 2.51 3.61
N ARG A 462 22.91 1.89 3.00
CA ARG A 462 22.59 0.45 3.11
C ARG A 462 22.90 -0.31 1.81
N LYS A 463 24.14 -0.26 1.35
CA LYS A 463 24.57 -0.85 0.06
C LYS A 463 25.01 -2.32 0.13
N THR A 464 25.28 -2.85 1.32
CA THR A 464 25.73 -4.24 1.47
C THR A 464 24.54 -5.20 1.60
N PRO A 465 24.68 -6.49 1.21
CA PRO A 465 23.63 -7.49 1.40
C PRO A 465 23.18 -7.64 2.85
N GLU A 466 24.08 -7.46 3.82
CA GLU A 466 23.78 -7.53 5.25
C GLU A 466 22.92 -6.35 5.72
N THR A 467 23.23 -5.15 5.25
CA THR A 467 22.46 -3.92 5.53
C THR A 467 21.21 -3.76 4.66
N SER A 468 21.00 -4.67 3.70
CA SER A 468 19.79 -4.66 2.87
C SER A 468 18.56 -4.95 3.74
N TYR A 469 17.38 -4.54 3.28
CA TYR A 469 16.13 -4.76 4.02
C TYR A 469 15.91 -6.25 4.36
N GLU A 470 16.14 -7.14 3.40
CA GLU A 470 16.05 -8.58 3.61
C GLU A 470 17.13 -9.11 4.55
N GLY A 471 18.35 -8.57 4.44
CA GLY A 471 19.47 -8.90 5.33
C GLY A 471 19.17 -8.56 6.78
N ILE A 472 18.69 -7.35 7.03
CA ILE A 472 18.27 -6.87 8.36
C ILE A 472 17.11 -7.70 8.89
N LYS A 473 16.06 -7.94 8.08
CA LYS A 473 14.91 -8.76 8.47
C LYS A 473 15.35 -10.17 8.88
N ARG A 474 16.22 -10.80 8.09
CA ARG A 474 16.76 -12.14 8.38
C ARG A 474 17.62 -12.15 9.65
N HIS A 475 18.48 -11.15 9.83
CA HIS A 475 19.31 -11.03 11.02
C HIS A 475 18.46 -10.85 12.28
N LEU A 476 17.52 -9.91 12.28
CA LEU A 476 16.60 -9.67 13.39
C LEU A 476 15.79 -10.93 13.71
N GLN A 477 15.25 -11.62 12.71
CA GLN A 477 14.48 -12.84 12.95
C GLN A 477 15.32 -13.94 13.63
N GLN A 478 16.59 -14.11 13.23
CA GLN A 478 17.49 -15.08 13.85
C GLN A 478 17.94 -14.66 15.25
N ALA A 479 18.22 -13.37 15.47
CA ALA A 479 18.70 -12.86 16.74
C ALA A 479 17.60 -12.83 17.80
N LEU A 480 16.40 -12.35 17.44
CA LEU A 480 15.25 -12.28 18.34
C LEU A 480 14.72 -13.65 18.75
N ALA A 481 14.82 -14.66 17.87
CA ALA A 481 14.42 -16.03 18.18
C ALA A 481 15.25 -16.69 19.31
N ARG A 482 16.38 -16.10 19.70
CA ARG A 482 17.25 -16.59 20.79
C ARG A 482 16.94 -15.96 22.15
N ASP A 483 16.06 -14.96 22.23
CA ASP A 483 15.69 -14.33 23.50
C ASP A 483 14.94 -15.33 24.40
N PRO A 484 15.42 -15.62 25.62
CA PRO A 484 14.73 -16.53 26.54
C PRO A 484 13.59 -15.84 27.31
N SER A 485 13.48 -14.51 27.24
CA SER A 485 12.55 -13.73 28.06
C SER A 485 11.10 -13.91 27.62
N GLY A 486 10.87 -14.06 26.31
CA GLY A 486 9.54 -14.27 25.72
C GLY A 486 9.60 -14.54 24.22
N ILE A 487 8.50 -14.29 23.54
CA ILE A 487 8.42 -14.39 22.08
C ILE A 487 8.72 -13.02 21.49
N ALA A 488 9.95 -12.83 21.00
CA ALA A 488 10.38 -11.64 20.27
C ALA A 488 10.40 -11.91 18.76
N PHE A 489 9.86 -10.99 17.96
CA PHE A 489 9.77 -11.15 16.52
C PHE A 489 9.76 -9.80 15.78
N SER A 490 10.11 -9.82 14.50
CA SER A 490 10.03 -8.65 13.60
C SER A 490 9.23 -8.99 12.34
N PHE A 491 8.51 -8.01 11.82
CA PHE A 491 7.65 -8.16 10.65
C PHE A 491 7.59 -6.86 9.83
N PRO A 492 7.32 -6.94 8.52
CA PRO A 492 7.21 -5.77 7.66
C PRO A 492 5.93 -4.95 7.96
N PRO A 493 5.95 -3.64 7.71
CA PRO A 493 4.72 -2.85 7.67
C PRO A 493 3.81 -3.25 6.50
N PRO A 494 2.53 -2.88 6.49
CA PRO A 494 1.67 -3.10 5.34
C PRO A 494 2.16 -2.34 4.09
N ALA A 495 1.95 -2.93 2.90
CA ALA A 495 2.32 -2.31 1.62
C ALA A 495 1.64 -0.95 1.39
N ILE A 496 0.40 -0.79 1.87
CA ILE A 496 -0.32 0.48 1.88
C ILE A 496 -0.52 0.93 3.33
N PRO A 497 0.17 2.00 3.77
CA PRO A 497 -0.02 2.54 5.11
C PRO A 497 -1.49 2.89 5.39
N GLY A 498 -1.98 2.50 6.56
CA GLY A 498 -3.35 2.77 7.01
C GLY A 498 -4.40 1.72 6.62
N VAL A 499 -4.09 0.76 5.74
CA VAL A 499 -5.01 -0.33 5.38
C VAL A 499 -4.97 -1.48 6.40
N GLY A 500 -3.83 -1.70 7.07
CA GLY A 500 -3.66 -2.75 8.07
C GLY A 500 -2.56 -2.43 9.08
N THR A 501 -2.32 -3.36 10.02
CA THR A 501 -1.32 -3.21 11.11
C THR A 501 -0.05 -4.03 10.90
N SER A 502 -0.05 -4.97 9.95
CA SER A 502 1.09 -5.84 9.62
C SER A 502 1.08 -6.20 8.13
N GLY A 503 2.25 -6.46 7.56
CA GLY A 503 2.37 -7.21 6.30
C GLY A 503 2.06 -8.70 6.49
N GLY A 504 1.88 -9.42 5.38
CA GLY A 504 1.43 -10.82 5.38
C GLY A 504 -0.11 -10.95 5.40
N ALA A 505 -0.59 -12.10 5.90
CA ALA A 505 -2.02 -12.41 5.97
C ALA A 505 -2.61 -12.17 7.37
N THR A 506 -3.75 -11.48 7.45
CA THR A 506 -4.51 -11.29 8.70
C THR A 506 -5.86 -12.01 8.59
N PHE A 507 -5.94 -13.16 9.25
CA PHE A 507 -7.09 -14.05 9.28
C PHE A 507 -7.87 -13.86 10.59
N ILE A 508 -9.20 -13.76 10.49
CA ILE A 508 -10.11 -13.60 11.62
C ILE A 508 -10.89 -14.89 11.79
N LEU A 509 -10.66 -15.61 12.88
CA LEU A 509 -11.42 -16.81 13.23
C LEU A 509 -12.60 -16.43 14.12
N GLU A 510 -13.83 -16.73 13.71
CA GLU A 510 -15.07 -16.26 14.33
C GLU A 510 -15.85 -17.41 15.00
N ASP A 511 -16.40 -17.17 16.19
CA ASP A 511 -17.49 -17.98 16.73
C ASP A 511 -18.84 -17.41 16.27
N ARG A 512 -19.51 -18.13 15.36
CA ARG A 512 -20.83 -17.73 14.81
C ARG A 512 -22.01 -18.31 15.57
N SER A 513 -21.76 -19.20 16.52
CA SER A 513 -22.80 -19.85 17.33
C SER A 513 -23.11 -19.14 18.64
N GLY A 514 -22.17 -18.32 19.13
CA GLY A 514 -22.30 -17.65 20.43
C GLY A 514 -22.17 -18.60 21.62
N GLN A 515 -21.57 -19.79 21.43
CA GLN A 515 -21.34 -20.79 22.47
C GLN A 515 -20.34 -20.35 23.54
N GLY A 516 -19.61 -19.26 23.29
CA GLY A 516 -18.81 -18.56 24.29
C GLY A 516 -17.31 -18.74 24.11
N ILE A 517 -16.56 -18.19 25.06
CA ILE A 517 -15.13 -17.94 24.91
C ILE A 517 -14.30 -19.22 24.97
N GLU A 518 -14.73 -20.20 25.78
CA GLU A 518 -14.05 -21.49 25.88
C GLU A 518 -14.12 -22.27 24.56
N PHE A 519 -15.28 -22.21 23.87
CA PHE A 519 -15.45 -22.82 22.55
C PHE A 519 -14.51 -22.18 21.53
N LEU A 520 -14.48 -20.84 21.47
CA LEU A 520 -13.57 -20.10 20.61
C LEU A 520 -12.09 -20.41 20.93
N ALA A 521 -11.71 -20.48 22.21
CA ALA A 521 -10.34 -20.76 22.63
C ALA A 521 -9.87 -22.16 22.24
N LYS A 522 -10.73 -23.16 22.42
CA LYS A 522 -10.43 -24.54 22.02
C LYS A 522 -10.19 -24.63 20.51
N ASN A 523 -11.09 -24.09 19.70
CA ASN A 523 -10.99 -24.13 18.25
C ASN A 523 -9.81 -23.29 17.73
N ALA A 524 -9.56 -22.11 18.30
CA ALA A 524 -8.42 -21.28 17.94
C ALA A 524 -7.07 -21.98 18.21
N ARG A 525 -6.96 -22.72 19.30
CA ARG A 525 -5.76 -23.51 19.61
C ARG A 525 -5.54 -24.62 18.57
N ILE A 526 -6.59 -25.38 18.24
CA ILE A 526 -6.53 -26.44 17.21
C ILE A 526 -6.10 -25.84 15.87
N PHE A 527 -6.73 -24.74 15.46
CA PHE A 527 -6.41 -24.03 14.23
C PHE A 527 -4.94 -23.58 14.19
N TRP A 528 -4.47 -23.00 15.30
CA TRP A 528 -3.10 -22.52 15.42
C TRP A 528 -2.06 -23.66 15.36
N GLU A 529 -2.29 -24.78 16.05
CA GLU A 529 -1.41 -25.94 16.05
C GLU A 529 -1.31 -26.59 14.65
N GLU A 530 -2.43 -26.70 13.92
CA GLU A 530 -2.44 -27.25 12.56
C GLU A 530 -1.86 -26.28 11.53
N SER A 531 -2.11 -24.97 11.68
CA SER A 531 -1.53 -23.95 10.80
C SER A 531 0.00 -23.98 10.84
N ARG A 532 0.62 -24.12 12.02
CA ARG A 532 2.09 -24.16 12.15
C ARG A 532 2.77 -25.35 11.47
N LYS A 533 2.02 -26.40 11.10
CA LYS A 533 2.57 -27.56 10.37
C LYS A 533 2.66 -27.30 8.86
N ARG A 534 2.05 -26.23 8.35
CA ARG A 534 2.01 -25.91 6.93
C ARG A 534 3.36 -25.34 6.45
N PRO A 535 3.99 -25.92 5.41
CA PRO A 535 5.26 -25.41 4.88
C PRO A 535 5.14 -24.03 4.22
N GLU A 536 3.93 -23.63 3.84
CA GLU A 536 3.66 -22.31 3.23
C GLU A 536 3.81 -21.14 4.23
N LEU A 537 3.77 -21.43 5.53
CA LEU A 537 3.76 -20.42 6.60
C LEU A 537 5.14 -20.32 7.28
N ALA A 538 5.78 -19.15 7.24
CA ALA A 538 7.01 -18.89 8.00
C ALA A 538 6.74 -18.73 9.50
N GLY A 539 5.59 -18.18 9.85
CA GLY A 539 5.19 -17.92 11.23
C GLY A 539 3.71 -17.62 11.33
N VAL A 540 3.09 -18.12 12.40
CA VAL A 540 1.69 -17.87 12.73
C VAL A 540 1.61 -17.38 14.17
N LEU A 541 1.16 -16.14 14.32
CA LEU A 541 1.05 -15.45 15.59
C LEU A 541 -0.41 -15.10 15.83
N SER A 542 -0.89 -15.30 17.05
CA SER A 542 -2.21 -14.81 17.45
C SER A 542 -2.04 -13.79 18.55
N THR A 543 -2.85 -12.73 18.48
CA THR A 543 -2.94 -11.74 19.55
C THR A 543 -3.94 -12.12 20.63
N ALA A 544 -4.74 -13.18 20.42
CA ALA A 544 -5.79 -13.57 21.35
C ALA A 544 -5.22 -14.28 22.57
N LEU A 545 -5.54 -13.75 23.74
CA LEU A 545 -5.21 -14.35 25.03
C LEU A 545 -6.49 -14.63 25.79
N LEU A 546 -7.00 -15.83 25.56
CA LEU A 546 -8.29 -16.27 26.10
C LEU A 546 -8.16 -16.97 27.46
N ASN A 547 -6.93 -17.36 27.83
CA ASN A 547 -6.61 -18.06 29.08
C ASN A 547 -5.54 -17.29 29.87
N VAL A 548 -5.90 -16.13 30.42
CA VAL A 548 -5.03 -15.33 31.28
C VAL A 548 -5.39 -15.56 32.75
N PRO A 549 -4.41 -15.77 33.64
CA PRO A 549 -4.66 -15.79 35.07
C PRO A 549 -5.25 -14.47 35.55
N GLN A 550 -6.39 -14.55 36.21
CA GLN A 550 -7.15 -13.43 36.76
C GLN A 550 -7.49 -13.68 38.23
N VAL A 551 -7.83 -12.61 38.94
CA VAL A 551 -8.30 -12.70 40.32
C VAL A 551 -9.73 -12.17 40.40
N GLY A 552 -10.66 -13.04 40.79
CA GLY A 552 -12.05 -12.68 41.02
C GLY A 552 -12.27 -12.21 42.45
N VAL A 553 -13.14 -11.21 42.61
CA VAL A 553 -13.64 -10.75 43.91
C VAL A 553 -15.14 -10.99 43.96
N LYS A 554 -15.60 -11.81 44.92
CA LYS A 554 -17.02 -12.03 45.20
C LYS A 554 -17.43 -11.22 46.41
N VAL A 555 -18.39 -10.32 46.23
CA VAL A 555 -19.01 -9.51 47.28
C VAL A 555 -20.26 -10.22 47.82
N ASP A 556 -20.39 -10.32 49.14
CA ASP A 556 -21.58 -10.82 49.81
C ASP A 556 -22.56 -9.66 50.08
N ASN A 557 -23.42 -9.41 49.09
CA ASN A 557 -24.41 -8.33 49.16
C ASN A 557 -25.39 -8.52 50.33
N ALA A 558 -25.74 -9.76 50.67
CA ALA A 558 -26.67 -10.05 51.76
C ALA A 558 -26.06 -9.65 53.12
N LYS A 559 -24.79 -10.00 53.35
CA LYS A 559 -24.07 -9.56 54.56
C LYS A 559 -23.87 -8.05 54.60
N ALA A 560 -23.48 -7.44 53.49
CA ALA A 560 -23.30 -5.98 53.42
C ALA A 560 -24.59 -5.23 53.77
N MET A 561 -25.72 -5.63 53.18
CA MET A 561 -27.02 -5.01 53.46
C MET A 561 -27.53 -5.30 54.87
N THR A 562 -27.27 -6.50 55.42
CA THR A 562 -27.62 -6.84 56.81
C THR A 562 -26.85 -5.98 57.81
N GLN A 563 -25.59 -5.67 57.50
CA GLN A 563 -24.77 -4.72 58.28
C GLN A 563 -25.07 -3.25 57.94
N GLN A 564 -26.13 -2.97 57.17
CA GLN A 564 -26.54 -1.61 56.79
C GLN A 564 -25.47 -0.82 56.01
N ILE A 565 -24.62 -1.50 55.25
CA ILE A 565 -23.62 -0.89 54.38
C ILE A 565 -24.25 -0.63 53.02
N GLU A 566 -24.01 0.57 52.48
CA GLU A 566 -24.50 0.98 51.18
C GLU A 566 -23.62 0.35 50.08
N LEU A 567 -24.24 -0.32 49.10
CA LEU A 567 -23.50 -1.09 48.10
C LEU A 567 -22.64 -0.20 47.21
N SER A 568 -23.08 1.02 46.90
CA SER A 568 -22.29 1.95 46.07
C SER A 568 -21.00 2.37 46.77
N GLU A 569 -21.02 2.64 48.09
CA GLU A 569 -19.84 2.92 48.91
C GLU A 569 -18.87 1.73 48.96
N LEU A 570 -19.41 0.50 49.10
CA LEU A 570 -18.60 -0.71 49.05
C LEU A 570 -17.90 -0.85 47.71
N TYR A 571 -18.64 -0.78 46.60
CA TYR A 571 -18.06 -0.89 45.26
C TYR A 571 -17.13 0.27 44.93
N GLN A 572 -17.40 1.50 45.39
CA GLN A 572 -16.50 2.64 45.23
C GLN A 572 -15.18 2.43 45.97
N THR A 573 -15.22 1.82 47.16
CA THR A 573 -14.02 1.48 47.94
C THR A 573 -13.19 0.42 47.21
N VAL A 574 -13.84 -0.65 46.71
CA VAL A 574 -13.19 -1.69 45.88
C VAL A 574 -12.58 -1.08 44.61
N GLN A 575 -13.32 -0.21 43.92
CA GLN A 575 -12.84 0.47 42.71
C GLN A 575 -11.64 1.38 43.00
N THR A 576 -11.69 2.17 44.07
CA THR A 576 -10.61 3.09 44.45
C THR A 576 -9.34 2.34 44.81
N PHE A 577 -9.47 1.16 45.41
CA PHE A 577 -8.33 0.29 45.68
C PHE A 577 -7.69 -0.25 44.38
N MET A 578 -8.50 -0.88 43.53
CA MET A 578 -7.99 -1.64 42.36
C MET A 578 -7.70 -0.76 41.15
N GLY A 579 -8.65 0.09 40.75
CA GLY A 579 -8.61 0.87 39.51
C GLY A 579 -8.37 2.37 39.68
N GLY A 580 -8.49 2.88 40.91
CA GLY A 580 -8.53 4.31 41.18
C GLY A 580 -9.88 4.93 40.79
N SER A 581 -10.22 6.03 41.44
CA SER A 581 -11.46 6.77 41.22
C SER A 581 -11.15 8.18 40.72
N LEU A 582 -11.74 8.56 39.58
CA LEU A 582 -11.78 9.94 39.12
C LEU A 582 -12.73 10.74 40.03
N VAL A 583 -12.23 11.78 40.69
CA VAL A 583 -13.03 12.57 41.63
C VAL A 583 -13.58 13.83 40.98
N ASN A 584 -12.69 14.66 40.45
CA ASN A 584 -13.00 15.92 39.77
C ASN A 584 -11.76 16.40 38.99
N TYR A 585 -11.65 17.71 38.76
CA TYR A 585 -10.62 18.34 37.94
C TYR A 585 -9.94 19.49 38.68
N PHE A 586 -8.70 19.81 38.29
CA PHE A 586 -7.96 20.98 38.76
C PHE A 586 -7.35 21.74 37.57
N ASN A 587 -6.98 23.01 37.79
CA ASN A 587 -6.45 23.85 36.72
C ASN A 587 -4.98 24.16 36.99
N ARG A 588 -4.09 23.89 36.02
CA ARG A 588 -2.67 24.23 36.10
C ARG A 588 -2.11 24.42 34.70
N PHE A 589 -1.14 25.31 34.52
CA PHE A 589 -0.53 25.61 33.21
C PHE A 589 -1.56 26.06 32.14
N GLY A 590 -2.65 26.71 32.57
CA GLY A 590 -3.74 27.13 31.68
C GLY A 590 -4.63 25.99 31.17
N LEU A 591 -4.44 24.76 31.64
CA LEU A 591 -5.18 23.57 31.24
C LEU A 591 -5.95 22.96 32.41
N GLN A 592 -7.00 22.21 32.08
CA GLN A 592 -7.77 21.42 33.04
C GLN A 592 -7.25 19.98 33.08
N TRP A 593 -6.92 19.51 34.28
CA TRP A 593 -6.34 18.19 34.55
C TRP A 593 -7.24 17.40 35.50
N GLN A 594 -7.07 16.09 35.56
CA GLN A 594 -7.90 15.19 36.36
C GLN A 594 -7.31 14.94 37.76
N VAL A 595 -8.19 14.68 38.73
CA VAL A 595 -7.83 14.31 40.11
C VAL A 595 -8.25 12.85 40.35
N TYR A 596 -7.30 12.01 40.72
CA TYR A 596 -7.53 10.60 41.04
C TYR A 596 -7.23 10.31 42.50
N VAL A 597 -8.11 9.56 43.14
CA VAL A 597 -7.85 8.91 44.43
C VAL A 597 -7.60 7.43 44.14
N GLN A 598 -6.52 6.88 44.67
CA GLN A 598 -6.18 5.46 44.54
C GLN A 598 -5.40 5.02 45.77
N ALA A 599 -5.44 3.74 46.12
CA ALA A 599 -4.55 3.20 47.15
C ALA A 599 -3.07 3.35 46.76
N ASP A 600 -2.21 3.60 47.74
CA ASP A 600 -0.75 3.59 47.52
C ASP A 600 -0.29 2.21 47.00
N GLY A 601 0.76 2.20 46.19
CA GLY A 601 1.31 1.03 45.50
C GLY A 601 1.61 -0.15 46.43
N ASP A 602 2.16 0.14 47.62
CA ASP A 602 2.55 -0.87 48.60
C ASP A 602 1.36 -1.68 49.13
N PHE A 603 0.17 -1.07 49.14
CA PHE A 603 -1.05 -1.73 49.62
C PHE A 603 -1.79 -2.50 48.54
N ARG A 604 -1.38 -2.45 47.27
CA ARG A 604 -2.11 -3.07 46.14
C ARG A 604 -1.28 -4.06 45.34
N THR A 605 -0.30 -4.68 45.99
CA THR A 605 0.58 -5.70 45.41
C THR A 605 -0.06 -7.10 45.33
N GLN A 606 -1.00 -7.39 46.23
CA GLN A 606 -1.69 -8.67 46.34
C GLN A 606 -3.20 -8.44 46.50
N ALA A 607 -4.01 -9.38 46.03
CA ALA A 607 -5.47 -9.23 46.05
C ALA A 607 -6.05 -9.34 47.47
N GLU A 608 -5.38 -10.08 48.35
CA GLU A 608 -5.70 -10.22 49.78
C GLU A 608 -5.63 -8.88 50.51
N ASN A 609 -4.81 -7.94 50.03
CA ASN A 609 -4.71 -6.60 50.60
C ASN A 609 -6.01 -5.80 50.45
N LEU A 610 -6.95 -6.20 49.57
CA LEU A 610 -8.29 -5.61 49.51
C LEU A 610 -8.98 -5.65 50.88
N GLY A 611 -8.71 -6.71 51.67
CA GLY A 611 -9.25 -6.86 53.02
C GLY A 611 -8.77 -5.82 54.04
N LYS A 612 -7.72 -5.05 53.72
CA LYS A 612 -7.19 -3.96 54.58
C LYS A 612 -8.06 -2.70 54.54
N PHE A 613 -8.94 -2.57 53.55
CA PHE A 613 -9.85 -1.43 53.46
C PHE A 613 -11.09 -1.66 54.31
N TYR A 614 -11.65 -0.56 54.80
CA TYR A 614 -12.84 -0.56 55.63
C TYR A 614 -13.93 0.28 54.98
N VAL A 615 -15.17 -0.13 55.21
CA VAL A 615 -16.39 0.59 54.84
C VAL A 615 -17.16 0.90 56.12
N ARG A 616 -17.92 2.00 56.14
CA ARG A 616 -18.67 2.41 57.32
C ARG A 616 -20.11 1.90 57.23
N ASN A 617 -20.65 1.34 58.32
CA ASN A 617 -22.07 1.05 58.41
C ASN A 617 -22.87 2.30 58.86
N LYS A 618 -24.20 2.23 58.82
CA LYS A 618 -25.07 3.33 59.31
C LYS A 618 -24.97 3.59 60.82
N ALA A 619 -24.49 2.62 61.61
CA ALA A 619 -24.24 2.82 63.03
C ALA A 619 -22.91 3.57 63.31
N GLY A 620 -22.08 3.78 62.29
CA GLY A 620 -20.79 4.45 62.37
C GLY A 620 -19.60 3.53 62.54
N ASP A 621 -19.81 2.21 62.67
CA ASP A 621 -18.75 1.22 62.83
C ASP A 621 -18.00 0.99 61.51
N MET A 622 -16.69 0.77 61.62
CA MET A 622 -15.83 0.44 60.49
C MET A 622 -15.77 -1.07 60.30
N VAL A 623 -16.25 -1.54 59.16
CA VAL A 623 -16.31 -2.96 58.79
C VAL A 623 -15.21 -3.25 57.76
N PRO A 624 -14.29 -4.19 58.01
CA PRO A 624 -13.25 -4.53 57.05
C PRO A 624 -13.84 -5.27 55.85
N LEU A 625 -13.37 -4.94 54.65
CA LEU A 625 -13.82 -5.57 53.40
C LEU A 625 -13.58 -7.08 53.37
N SER A 626 -12.63 -7.60 54.14
CA SER A 626 -12.40 -9.05 54.27
C SER A 626 -13.60 -9.82 54.82
N THR A 627 -14.51 -9.17 55.55
CA THR A 627 -15.74 -9.79 56.07
C THR A 627 -16.86 -9.86 55.02
N LEU A 628 -16.78 -9.00 53.99
CA LEU A 628 -17.79 -8.81 52.97
C LEU A 628 -17.37 -9.34 51.60
N THR A 629 -16.07 -9.58 51.40
CA THR A 629 -15.49 -9.96 50.12
C THR A 629 -14.66 -11.24 50.26
N SER A 630 -14.65 -12.03 49.19
CA SER A 630 -13.81 -13.22 49.06
C SER A 630 -13.07 -13.17 47.74
N VAL A 631 -11.77 -13.44 47.79
CA VAL A 631 -10.87 -13.43 46.63
C VAL A 631 -10.66 -14.87 46.18
N TYR A 632 -10.72 -15.12 44.87
CA TYR A 632 -10.48 -16.45 44.30
C TYR A 632 -9.74 -16.35 42.95
N PRO A 633 -8.84 -17.30 42.64
CA PRO A 633 -8.21 -17.36 41.34
C PRO A 633 -9.23 -17.75 40.27
N ARG A 634 -9.11 -17.14 39.09
CA ARG A 634 -9.91 -17.46 37.91
C ARG A 634 -9.03 -17.38 36.67
N ILE A 635 -9.45 -17.99 35.58
CA ILE A 635 -8.85 -17.79 34.26
C ILE A 635 -9.90 -17.13 33.37
N GLY A 636 -9.49 -16.17 32.56
CA GLY A 636 -10.38 -15.49 31.63
C GLY A 636 -9.61 -14.80 30.50
N PRO A 637 -10.33 -14.28 29.49
CA PRO A 637 -9.72 -13.49 28.44
C PRO A 637 -9.26 -12.14 28.96
N GLU A 638 -8.10 -11.66 28.50
CA GLU A 638 -7.65 -10.28 28.77
C GLU A 638 -8.55 -9.26 28.05
N PHE A 639 -8.83 -9.55 26.78
CA PHE A 639 -9.76 -8.79 25.95
C PHE A 639 -10.48 -9.75 25.03
N ILE A 640 -11.65 -9.31 24.55
CA ILE A 640 -12.43 -10.04 23.55
C ILE A 640 -12.48 -9.16 22.31
N MET A 641 -11.91 -9.66 21.22
CA MET A 641 -12.05 -9.00 19.94
C MET A 641 -13.40 -9.37 19.32
N ARG A 642 -14.05 -8.39 18.70
CA ARG A 642 -15.24 -8.63 17.90
C ARG A 642 -15.04 -8.12 16.48
N TYR A 643 -15.43 -8.95 15.52
CA TYR A 643 -15.44 -8.61 14.10
C TYR A 643 -16.81 -8.95 13.54
N ASN A 644 -17.43 -8.01 12.83
CA ASN A 644 -18.83 -8.14 12.37
C ASN A 644 -19.81 -8.57 13.50
N LEU A 645 -19.56 -8.08 14.74
CA LEU A 645 -20.28 -8.42 15.97
C LEU A 645 -20.06 -9.84 16.54
N TYR A 646 -19.34 -10.72 15.83
CA TYR A 646 -18.95 -12.04 16.35
C TYR A 646 -17.71 -11.95 17.24
N ASN A 647 -17.65 -12.76 18.29
CA ASN A 647 -16.40 -12.92 19.04
C ASN A 647 -15.39 -13.62 18.13
N CYS A 648 -14.17 -13.08 18.06
CA CYS A 648 -13.17 -13.59 17.13
C CYS A 648 -11.75 -13.59 17.70
N VAL A 649 -10.88 -14.31 16.99
CA VAL A 649 -9.45 -14.37 17.22
C VAL A 649 -8.75 -13.89 15.96
N GLN A 650 -7.92 -12.85 16.10
CA GLN A 650 -7.03 -12.41 15.03
C GLN A 650 -5.78 -13.28 14.99
N ILE A 651 -5.42 -13.70 13.78
CA ILE A 651 -4.26 -14.52 13.47
C ILE A 651 -3.49 -13.82 12.36
N ASN A 652 -2.23 -13.48 12.64
CA ASN A 652 -1.32 -12.90 11.67
C ASN A 652 -0.34 -13.99 11.21
N ALA A 653 -0.28 -14.22 9.91
CA ALA A 653 0.58 -15.21 9.28
C ALA A 653 1.50 -14.56 8.25
N SER A 654 2.76 -14.99 8.20
CA SER A 654 3.73 -14.56 7.18
C SER A 654 4.03 -15.68 6.19
N ALA A 655 4.25 -15.31 4.93
CA ALA A 655 4.63 -16.26 3.90
C ALA A 655 6.05 -16.80 4.13
N ALA A 656 6.23 -18.11 3.95
CA ALA A 656 7.55 -18.71 3.87
C ALA A 656 8.30 -18.19 2.62
N PRO A 657 9.65 -18.17 2.62
CA PRO A 657 10.42 -17.73 1.46
C PRO A 657 10.00 -18.48 0.19
N GLY A 658 9.62 -17.73 -0.86
CA GLY A 658 9.15 -18.28 -2.13
C GLY A 658 7.65 -18.56 -2.24
N TYR A 659 6.87 -18.33 -1.16
CA TYR A 659 5.41 -18.39 -1.18
C TYR A 659 4.79 -17.00 -1.21
N SER A 660 3.60 -16.89 -1.81
CA SER A 660 2.86 -15.62 -1.90
C SER A 660 1.76 -15.49 -0.85
N SER A 661 1.25 -14.26 -0.69
CA SER A 661 0.10 -13.95 0.19
C SER A 661 -1.14 -14.79 -0.13
N ALA A 662 -1.47 -14.98 -1.41
CA ALA A 662 -2.61 -15.80 -1.82
C ALA A 662 -2.44 -17.28 -1.43
N GLN A 663 -1.22 -17.82 -1.50
CA GLN A 663 -0.92 -19.20 -1.07
C GLN A 663 -1.05 -19.35 0.44
N VAL A 664 -0.62 -18.34 1.20
CA VAL A 664 -0.82 -18.29 2.66
C VAL A 664 -2.30 -18.29 3.01
N MET A 665 -3.11 -17.44 2.35
CA MET A 665 -4.55 -17.39 2.57
C MET A 665 -5.21 -18.73 2.23
N ALA A 666 -4.89 -19.32 1.07
CA ALA A 666 -5.40 -20.64 0.68
C ALA A 666 -4.99 -21.74 1.68
N ALA A 667 -3.76 -21.71 2.20
CA ALA A 667 -3.32 -22.68 3.21
C ALA A 667 -4.09 -22.53 4.54
N LEU A 668 -4.44 -21.30 4.95
CA LEU A 668 -5.25 -21.04 6.14
C LEU A 668 -6.71 -21.49 5.94
N GLU A 669 -7.28 -21.26 4.76
CA GLU A 669 -8.62 -21.75 4.39
C GLU A 669 -8.68 -23.29 4.36
N ASP A 670 -7.66 -23.93 3.78
CA ASP A 670 -7.50 -25.39 3.80
C ASP A 670 -7.48 -25.94 5.22
N VAL A 671 -6.72 -25.30 6.13
CA VAL A 671 -6.66 -25.70 7.54
C VAL A 671 -8.02 -25.49 8.20
N PHE A 672 -8.69 -24.37 7.93
CA PHE A 672 -10.02 -24.07 8.45
C PHE A 672 -11.02 -25.19 8.07
N HIS A 673 -11.12 -25.50 6.78
CA HIS A 673 -12.06 -26.51 6.28
C HIS A 673 -11.79 -27.92 6.78
N LYS A 674 -10.54 -28.25 7.12
CA LYS A 674 -10.17 -29.57 7.66
C LYS A 674 -10.38 -29.72 9.15
N THR A 675 -10.35 -28.62 9.91
CA THR A 675 -10.21 -28.67 11.37
C THR A 675 -11.40 -28.07 12.11
N MET A 676 -12.14 -27.14 11.51
CA MET A 676 -13.14 -26.34 12.20
C MET A 676 -14.55 -26.93 12.06
N PRO A 677 -15.37 -26.90 13.12
CA PRO A 677 -16.77 -27.32 13.08
C PRO A 677 -17.65 -26.26 12.37
N HIS A 678 -18.88 -26.61 12.00
CA HIS A 678 -19.76 -25.76 11.19
C HIS A 678 -20.17 -24.44 11.88
N GLU A 679 -20.11 -24.41 13.21
CA GLU A 679 -20.39 -23.27 14.06
C GLU A 679 -19.31 -22.18 14.02
N MET A 680 -18.12 -22.52 13.52
CA MET A 680 -17.03 -21.58 13.33
C MET A 680 -17.13 -20.92 11.97
N GLY A 681 -16.71 -19.67 11.90
CA GLY A 681 -16.54 -18.93 10.66
C GLY A 681 -15.14 -18.37 10.54
N PHE A 682 -14.84 -17.82 9.37
CA PHE A 682 -13.68 -16.96 9.21
C PHE A 682 -14.00 -15.77 8.32
N ASP A 683 -13.18 -14.74 8.47
CA ASP A 683 -13.13 -13.57 7.60
C ASP A 683 -11.68 -13.06 7.53
N TYR A 684 -11.43 -12.04 6.72
CA TYR A 684 -10.14 -11.38 6.62
C TYR A 684 -10.23 -9.93 7.05
N MET A 685 -9.11 -9.38 7.50
CA MET A 685 -9.00 -7.96 7.88
C MET A 685 -7.85 -7.28 7.15
N GLY A 686 -7.97 -5.96 6.96
CA GLY A 686 -6.91 -5.12 6.40
C GLY A 686 -6.51 -5.52 4.97
N MET A 687 -5.21 -5.74 4.73
CA MET A 687 -4.69 -6.09 3.40
C MET A 687 -5.26 -7.40 2.85
N SER A 688 -5.42 -8.42 3.69
CA SER A 688 -6.00 -9.71 3.26
C SER A 688 -7.46 -9.60 2.85
N TYR A 689 -8.22 -8.70 3.49
CA TYR A 689 -9.59 -8.40 3.06
C TYR A 689 -9.60 -7.76 1.67
N GLN A 690 -8.69 -6.81 1.42
CA GLN A 690 -8.56 -6.19 0.10
C GLN A 690 -8.15 -7.20 -0.97
N GLU A 691 -7.25 -8.11 -0.64
CA GLU A 691 -6.83 -9.20 -1.52
C GLU A 691 -7.97 -10.18 -1.81
N GLN A 692 -8.74 -10.58 -0.79
CA GLN A 692 -9.92 -11.42 -0.97
C GLN A 692 -10.98 -10.72 -1.84
N LYS A 693 -11.23 -9.42 -1.62
CA LYS A 693 -12.17 -8.64 -2.43
C LYS A 693 -11.68 -8.45 -3.86
N ALA A 694 -10.38 -8.30 -4.07
CA ALA A 694 -9.79 -8.29 -5.40
C ALA A 694 -9.99 -9.62 -6.12
N ALA A 695 -9.82 -10.75 -5.42
CA ALA A 695 -10.04 -12.09 -5.96
C ALA A 695 -11.52 -12.40 -6.27
N GLN A 696 -12.44 -11.91 -5.44
CA GLN A 696 -13.90 -12.01 -5.66
C GLN A 696 -14.41 -11.02 -6.73
N GLY A 697 -13.63 -9.99 -7.05
CA GLY A 697 -13.97 -8.96 -8.01
C GLY A 697 -13.86 -9.43 -9.47
N VAL A 698 -13.65 -8.47 -10.36
CA VAL A 698 -13.43 -8.78 -11.78
C VAL A 698 -12.07 -9.46 -11.92
N SER A 699 -12.08 -10.73 -12.34
CA SER A 699 -10.85 -11.49 -12.56
C SER A 699 -9.92 -10.73 -13.53
N PRO A 700 -8.60 -10.69 -13.27
CA PRO A 700 -7.63 -10.14 -14.22
C PRO A 700 -7.81 -10.68 -15.64
N GLY A 701 -8.18 -11.95 -15.79
CA GLY A 701 -8.46 -12.58 -17.09
C GLY A 701 -9.62 -11.92 -17.86
N VAL A 702 -10.68 -11.50 -17.15
CA VAL A 702 -11.81 -10.77 -17.75
C VAL A 702 -11.38 -9.37 -18.17
N ILE A 703 -10.56 -8.70 -17.37
CA ILE A 703 -9.99 -7.39 -17.70
C ILE A 703 -9.14 -7.47 -18.96
N PHE A 704 -8.25 -8.48 -19.05
CA PHE A 704 -7.46 -8.75 -20.25
C PHE A 704 -8.33 -9.08 -21.46
N GLY A 705 -9.35 -9.92 -21.29
CA GLY A 705 -10.29 -10.25 -22.36
C GLY A 705 -11.07 -9.05 -22.87
N LEU A 706 -11.51 -8.16 -21.98
CA LEU A 706 -12.21 -6.93 -22.33
C LEU A 706 -11.26 -5.92 -23.00
N ALA A 707 -10.03 -5.76 -22.52
CA ALA A 707 -9.01 -4.94 -23.17
C ALA A 707 -8.72 -5.43 -24.59
N PHE A 708 -8.51 -6.75 -24.76
CA PHE A 708 -8.35 -7.39 -26.05
C PHE A 708 -9.55 -7.15 -26.98
N PHE A 709 -10.77 -7.29 -26.44
CA PHE A 709 -12.00 -7.07 -27.20
C PHE A 709 -12.18 -5.61 -27.64
N VAL A 710 -11.88 -4.64 -26.78
CA VAL A 710 -11.95 -3.21 -27.14
C VAL A 710 -10.93 -2.87 -28.22
N VAL A 711 -9.70 -3.39 -28.12
CA VAL A 711 -8.70 -3.25 -29.19
C VAL A 711 -9.20 -3.85 -30.49
N PHE A 712 -9.75 -5.06 -30.44
CA PHE A 712 -10.33 -5.72 -31.60
C PHE A 712 -11.40 -4.84 -32.28
N LEU A 713 -12.31 -4.23 -31.52
CA LEU A 713 -13.35 -3.36 -32.06
C LEU A 713 -12.79 -2.10 -32.73
N ILE A 714 -11.81 -1.45 -32.10
CA ILE A 714 -11.18 -0.24 -32.67
C ILE A 714 -10.45 -0.58 -33.95
N MET A 715 -9.72 -1.71 -33.96
CA MET A 715 -9.06 -2.20 -35.16
C MET A 715 -10.05 -2.58 -36.25
N ALA A 716 -11.17 -3.22 -35.89
CA ALA A 716 -12.20 -3.57 -36.86
C ALA A 716 -12.84 -2.34 -37.49
N ALA A 717 -13.07 -1.30 -36.70
CA ALA A 717 -13.54 0.00 -37.18
C ALA A 717 -12.50 0.71 -38.05
N GLN A 718 -11.23 0.67 -37.67
CA GLN A 718 -10.14 1.31 -38.40
C GLN A 718 -9.92 0.69 -39.78
N TYR A 719 -9.87 -0.64 -39.86
CA TYR A 719 -9.61 -1.37 -41.10
C TYR A 719 -10.88 -1.68 -41.89
N GLU A 720 -12.04 -1.26 -41.40
CA GLU A 720 -13.36 -1.63 -41.93
C GLU A 720 -13.48 -3.16 -42.18
N SER A 721 -12.84 -3.96 -41.33
CA SER A 721 -12.64 -5.39 -41.53
C SER A 721 -12.65 -6.15 -40.22
N TRP A 722 -13.40 -7.26 -40.18
CA TRP A 722 -13.44 -8.16 -39.03
C TRP A 722 -12.30 -9.18 -39.03
N THR A 723 -11.63 -9.39 -40.17
CA THR A 723 -10.57 -10.40 -40.32
C THR A 723 -9.19 -9.83 -40.00
N LEU A 724 -8.87 -8.64 -40.50
CA LEU A 724 -7.55 -8.00 -40.29
C LEU A 724 -7.15 -7.86 -38.81
N PRO A 725 -8.05 -7.50 -37.87
CA PRO A 725 -7.71 -7.43 -36.45
C PRO A 725 -7.21 -8.77 -35.87
N PHE A 726 -7.72 -9.92 -36.35
CA PHE A 726 -7.22 -11.22 -35.91
C PHE A 726 -5.75 -11.44 -36.29
N SER A 727 -5.34 -11.00 -37.49
CA SER A 727 -3.95 -11.15 -37.95
C SER A 727 -2.95 -10.44 -37.05
N VAL A 728 -3.37 -9.31 -36.46
CA VAL A 728 -2.57 -8.52 -35.51
C VAL A 728 -2.59 -9.11 -34.11
N LEU A 729 -3.78 -9.45 -33.61
CA LEU A 729 -3.96 -9.86 -32.23
C LEU A 729 -3.40 -11.26 -31.92
N LEU A 730 -3.14 -12.09 -32.94
CA LEU A 730 -2.43 -13.37 -32.78
C LEU A 730 -0.98 -13.20 -32.28
N GLY A 731 -0.40 -11.99 -32.36
CA GLY A 731 0.89 -11.67 -31.76
C GLY A 731 0.86 -11.50 -30.24
N VAL A 732 -0.29 -11.16 -29.65
CA VAL A 732 -0.42 -10.83 -28.22
C VAL A 732 -0.03 -11.99 -27.30
N PRO A 733 -0.45 -13.26 -27.53
CA PRO A 733 -0.04 -14.37 -26.68
C PRO A 733 1.48 -14.59 -26.60
N ILE A 734 2.23 -14.21 -27.65
CA ILE A 734 3.70 -14.30 -27.67
C ILE A 734 4.29 -13.28 -26.69
N ALA A 735 3.74 -12.07 -26.63
CA ALA A 735 4.17 -11.05 -25.67
C ALA A 735 3.82 -11.47 -24.23
N VAL A 736 2.64 -12.05 -24.01
CA VAL A 736 2.23 -12.59 -22.70
C VAL A 736 3.15 -13.73 -22.25
N PHE A 737 3.52 -14.64 -23.17
CA PHE A 737 4.50 -15.69 -22.91
C PHE A 737 5.84 -15.10 -22.42
N GLY A 738 6.38 -14.10 -23.13
CA GLY A 738 7.64 -13.45 -22.76
C GLY A 738 7.59 -12.79 -21.38
N ALA A 739 6.49 -12.13 -21.06
CA ALA A 739 6.29 -11.51 -19.74
C ALA A 739 6.29 -12.55 -18.61
N PHE A 740 5.50 -13.63 -18.74
CA PHE A 740 5.47 -14.70 -17.74
C PHE A 740 6.80 -15.44 -17.65
N PHE A 741 7.45 -15.71 -18.78
CA PHE A 741 8.77 -16.35 -18.79
C PHE A 741 9.80 -15.52 -18.02
N ALA A 742 9.83 -14.20 -18.23
CA ALA A 742 10.76 -13.30 -17.53
C ALA A 742 10.46 -13.20 -16.02
N LEU A 743 9.19 -13.11 -15.63
CA LEU A 743 8.79 -13.08 -14.21
C LEU A 743 9.15 -14.39 -13.50
N TYR A 744 8.89 -15.53 -14.14
CA TYR A 744 9.21 -16.85 -13.59
C TYR A 744 10.71 -17.02 -13.34
N PHE A 745 11.56 -16.62 -14.30
CA PHE A 745 13.01 -16.76 -14.18
C PHE A 745 13.61 -15.84 -13.10
N ARG A 746 12.98 -14.68 -12.84
CA ARG A 746 13.40 -13.75 -11.78
C ARG A 746 12.78 -14.03 -10.41
N HIS A 747 11.97 -15.09 -10.28
CA HIS A 747 11.23 -15.40 -9.05
C HIS A 747 10.36 -14.24 -8.56
N LEU A 748 9.76 -13.49 -9.48
CA LEU A 748 8.85 -12.38 -9.17
C LEU A 748 7.40 -12.83 -9.19
N GLU A 749 6.58 -12.21 -8.35
CA GLU A 749 5.16 -12.51 -8.22
C GLU A 749 4.33 -11.84 -9.34
N ASN A 750 3.23 -12.49 -9.73
CA ASN A 750 2.23 -11.89 -10.59
C ASN A 750 1.29 -11.01 -9.75
N ASN A 751 1.67 -9.76 -9.58
CA ASN A 751 0.92 -8.75 -8.83
C ASN A 751 0.29 -7.69 -9.73
N VAL A 752 -0.34 -6.66 -9.12
CA VAL A 752 -1.00 -5.58 -9.84
C VAL A 752 -0.07 -4.88 -10.85
N TYR A 753 1.22 -4.72 -10.54
CA TYR A 753 2.20 -4.12 -11.45
C TYR A 753 2.49 -5.00 -12.66
N ALA A 754 2.66 -6.32 -12.46
CA ALA A 754 2.81 -7.27 -13.55
C ALA A 754 1.59 -7.27 -14.49
N GLN A 755 0.39 -7.20 -13.91
CA GLN A 755 -0.87 -7.16 -14.65
C GLN A 755 -1.00 -5.90 -15.51
N ILE A 756 -0.62 -4.74 -14.99
CA ILE A 756 -0.56 -3.49 -15.77
C ILE A 756 0.41 -3.62 -16.94
N GLY A 757 1.58 -4.22 -16.69
CA GLY A 757 2.55 -4.51 -17.75
C GLY A 757 1.99 -5.43 -18.83
N LEU A 758 1.23 -6.47 -18.46
CA LEU A 758 0.56 -7.36 -19.40
C LEU A 758 -0.50 -6.64 -20.24
N VAL A 759 -1.26 -5.72 -19.63
CA VAL A 759 -2.28 -4.93 -20.35
C VAL A 759 -1.59 -4.06 -21.40
N MET A 760 -0.52 -3.37 -21.01
CA MET A 760 0.35 -2.62 -21.93
C MET A 760 0.91 -3.49 -23.06
N LEU A 761 1.25 -4.74 -22.73
CA LEU A 761 1.54 -5.86 -23.62
C LEU A 761 0.70 -5.89 -24.90
N ILE A 762 -0.61 -5.84 -24.70
CA ILE A 762 -1.61 -5.99 -25.75
C ILE A 762 -1.48 -4.85 -26.75
N GLY A 763 -1.43 -3.61 -26.26
CA GLY A 763 -1.32 -2.42 -27.10
C GLY A 763 0.01 -2.33 -27.85
N LEU A 764 1.12 -2.57 -27.16
CA LEU A 764 2.46 -2.55 -27.77
C LEU A 764 2.64 -3.64 -28.83
N SER A 765 2.16 -4.86 -28.54
CA SER A 765 2.21 -5.96 -29.52
C SER A 765 1.32 -5.67 -30.72
N ALA A 766 0.09 -5.18 -30.49
CA ALA A 766 -0.83 -4.80 -31.55
C ALA A 766 -0.23 -3.70 -32.45
N LYS A 767 0.37 -2.66 -31.86
CA LYS A 767 1.06 -1.57 -32.59
C LYS A 767 2.11 -2.08 -33.57
N ASN A 768 3.02 -2.93 -33.10
CA ASN A 768 4.10 -3.45 -33.96
C ASN A 768 3.55 -4.28 -35.12
N ALA A 769 2.47 -5.02 -34.89
CA ALA A 769 1.82 -5.83 -35.90
C ALA A 769 0.99 -4.99 -36.90
N ILE A 770 0.28 -3.95 -36.44
CA ILE A 770 -0.47 -2.97 -37.25
C ILE A 770 0.42 -2.40 -38.34
N LEU A 771 1.60 -1.93 -37.97
CA LEU A 771 2.54 -1.32 -38.91
C LEU A 771 2.92 -2.27 -40.05
N ILE A 772 3.11 -3.56 -39.78
CA ILE A 772 3.42 -4.55 -40.82
C ILE A 772 2.18 -4.81 -41.69
N VAL A 773 1.04 -5.05 -41.06
CA VAL A 773 -0.22 -5.43 -41.71
C VAL A 773 -0.75 -4.32 -42.61
N GLU A 774 -0.68 -3.07 -42.16
CA GLU A 774 -1.15 -1.91 -42.92
C GLU A 774 -0.35 -1.68 -44.19
N PHE A 775 0.99 -1.71 -44.11
CA PHE A 775 1.84 -1.60 -45.30
C PHE A 775 1.68 -2.81 -46.23
N ALA A 776 1.51 -4.01 -45.68
CA ALA A 776 1.22 -5.19 -46.49
C ALA A 776 -0.15 -5.08 -47.19
N LYS A 777 -1.16 -4.50 -46.53
CA LYS A 777 -2.48 -4.26 -47.11
C LYS A 777 -2.43 -3.21 -48.21
N LEU A 778 -1.76 -2.08 -48.00
CA LEU A 778 -1.56 -1.04 -49.02
C LEU A 778 -0.89 -1.59 -50.28
N GLU A 779 0.12 -2.45 -50.12
CA GLU A 779 0.82 -3.09 -51.24
C GLU A 779 -0.05 -4.13 -51.97
N TYR A 780 -0.89 -4.85 -51.22
CA TYR A 780 -1.86 -5.79 -51.78
C TYR A 780 -2.96 -5.07 -52.57
N ASP A 781 -3.50 -3.98 -52.02
CA ASP A 781 -4.52 -3.15 -52.66
C ASP A 781 -3.96 -2.41 -53.88
N SER A 782 -2.64 -2.17 -53.91
CA SER A 782 -1.90 -1.67 -55.09
C SER A 782 -1.67 -2.73 -56.17
N GLY A 783 -2.17 -3.96 -55.98
CA GLY A 783 -2.18 -5.05 -56.97
C GLY A 783 -1.04 -6.07 -56.84
N LYS A 784 -0.20 -6.02 -55.79
CA LYS A 784 0.84 -7.05 -55.59
C LYS A 784 0.23 -8.36 -55.08
N PRO A 785 0.80 -9.53 -55.45
CA PRO A 785 0.38 -10.81 -54.87
C PRO A 785 0.52 -10.82 -53.35
N LEU A 786 -0.42 -11.45 -52.63
CA LEU A 786 -0.50 -11.43 -51.16
C LEU A 786 0.80 -11.79 -50.45
N LEU A 787 1.52 -12.81 -50.96
CA LEU A 787 2.81 -13.23 -50.40
C LEU A 787 3.90 -12.14 -50.59
N GLU A 788 3.94 -11.50 -51.75
CA GLU A 788 4.91 -10.43 -52.02
C GLU A 788 4.59 -9.16 -51.24
N ALA A 789 3.30 -8.82 -51.12
CA ALA A 789 2.81 -7.71 -50.31
C ALA A 789 3.14 -7.90 -48.82
N SER A 790 2.95 -9.12 -48.29
CA SER A 790 3.31 -9.48 -46.91
C SER A 790 4.82 -9.32 -46.64
N LEU A 791 5.65 -9.77 -47.58
CA LEU A 791 7.11 -9.65 -47.46
C LEU A 791 7.59 -8.20 -47.64
N ALA A 792 6.92 -7.41 -48.49
CA ALA A 792 7.20 -5.99 -48.67
C ALA A 792 6.92 -5.20 -47.38
N GLY A 793 5.75 -5.40 -46.77
CA GLY A 793 5.41 -4.80 -45.48
C GLY A 793 6.40 -5.18 -44.38
N ALA A 794 6.76 -6.46 -44.29
CA ALA A 794 7.76 -6.95 -43.34
C ALA A 794 9.14 -6.29 -43.54
N ARG A 795 9.60 -6.15 -44.79
CA ARG A 795 10.91 -5.53 -45.12
C ARG A 795 10.92 -4.04 -44.81
N LEU A 796 9.90 -3.29 -45.22
CA LEU A 796 9.83 -1.84 -45.03
C LEU A 796 9.72 -1.47 -43.55
N ARG A 797 9.09 -2.33 -42.74
CA ARG A 797 8.81 -2.03 -41.33
C ARG A 797 9.80 -2.59 -40.32
N LEU A 798 10.69 -3.50 -40.71
CA LEU A 798 11.65 -4.10 -39.76
C LEU A 798 12.52 -3.05 -39.05
N ARG A 799 13.06 -2.07 -39.78
CA ARG A 799 13.87 -0.99 -39.20
C ARG A 799 13.09 -0.09 -38.26
N PRO A 800 11.93 0.47 -38.66
CA PRO A 800 11.06 1.20 -37.75
C PRO A 800 10.72 0.43 -36.47
N ILE A 801 10.31 -0.84 -36.62
CA ILE A 801 9.83 -1.68 -35.51
C ILE A 801 10.96 -2.00 -34.54
N LEU A 802 12.15 -2.34 -35.03
CA LEU A 802 13.30 -2.57 -34.16
C LEU A 802 13.76 -1.27 -33.47
N MET A 803 13.66 -0.13 -34.15
CA MET A 803 13.98 1.16 -33.56
C MET A 803 13.07 1.48 -32.37
N THR A 804 11.75 1.42 -32.56
CA THR A 804 10.77 1.70 -31.49
C THR A 804 10.83 0.66 -30.38
N ALA A 805 10.92 -0.63 -30.73
CA ALA A 805 11.01 -1.70 -29.76
C ALA A 805 12.28 -1.61 -28.90
N PHE A 806 13.45 -1.33 -29.49
CA PHE A 806 14.67 -1.16 -28.69
C PHE A 806 14.66 0.12 -27.87
N ALA A 807 14.06 1.20 -28.38
CA ALA A 807 13.89 2.43 -27.61
C ALA A 807 13.02 2.16 -26.37
N PHE A 808 11.91 1.45 -26.54
CA PHE A 808 11.04 1.06 -25.45
C PHE A 808 11.73 0.10 -24.46
N ILE A 809 12.36 -0.97 -24.95
CA ILE A 809 13.05 -1.97 -24.11
C ILE A 809 14.15 -1.32 -23.29
N LEU A 810 15.03 -0.53 -23.92
CA LEU A 810 16.12 0.15 -23.23
C LEU A 810 15.61 1.29 -22.34
N GLY A 811 14.54 1.98 -22.73
CA GLY A 811 13.84 2.93 -21.86
C GLY A 811 13.26 2.28 -20.59
N CYS A 812 12.92 0.99 -20.64
CA CYS A 812 12.45 0.23 -19.48
C CYS A 812 13.58 -0.39 -18.63
N VAL A 813 14.84 -0.41 -19.11
CA VAL A 813 15.97 -1.00 -18.37
C VAL A 813 16.17 -0.37 -16.98
N PRO A 814 16.08 0.96 -16.82
CA PRO A 814 16.17 1.57 -15.49
C PRO A 814 15.14 1.03 -14.48
N LEU A 815 13.94 0.63 -14.93
CA LEU A 815 12.95 -0.02 -14.06
C LEU A 815 13.38 -1.45 -13.71
N TYR A 816 13.93 -2.17 -14.69
CA TYR A 816 14.39 -3.56 -14.52
C TYR A 816 15.54 -3.69 -13.50
N THR A 817 16.42 -2.70 -13.42
CA THR A 817 17.56 -2.65 -12.47
C THR A 817 17.32 -1.76 -11.26
N ALA A 818 16.10 -1.22 -11.09
CA ALA A 818 15.79 -0.25 -10.06
C ALA A 818 16.09 -0.76 -8.64
N THR A 819 16.72 0.06 -7.81
CA THR A 819 16.98 -0.22 -6.39
C THR A 819 16.44 0.89 -5.50
N GLY A 820 16.44 0.69 -4.17
CA GLY A 820 15.97 1.68 -3.21
C GLY A 820 14.46 1.63 -2.99
N ALA A 821 13.87 2.72 -2.52
CA ALA A 821 12.44 2.80 -2.22
C ALA A 821 11.59 2.51 -3.47
N GLY A 822 10.60 1.62 -3.34
CA GLY A 822 9.75 1.21 -4.46
C GLY A 822 10.50 0.48 -5.58
N GLY A 823 11.66 -0.11 -5.27
CA GLY A 823 12.50 -0.82 -6.24
C GLY A 823 11.83 -2.09 -6.76
N ILE A 824 11.20 -2.88 -5.88
CA ILE A 824 10.59 -4.17 -6.27
C ILE A 824 9.42 -3.95 -7.24
N SER A 825 8.57 -2.97 -6.96
CA SER A 825 7.44 -2.57 -7.81
C SER A 825 7.92 -2.16 -9.21
N ARG A 826 9.02 -1.38 -9.30
CA ARG A 826 9.66 -1.02 -10.57
C ARG A 826 10.21 -2.24 -11.29
N GLN A 827 10.91 -3.13 -10.59
CA GLN A 827 11.48 -4.33 -11.17
C GLN A 827 10.42 -5.29 -11.71
N VAL A 828 9.30 -5.48 -11.01
CA VAL A 828 8.19 -6.32 -11.46
C VAL A 828 7.59 -5.78 -12.75
N LEU A 829 7.28 -4.48 -12.77
CA LEU A 829 6.74 -3.81 -13.95
C LEU A 829 7.72 -3.85 -15.13
N GLY A 830 8.98 -3.45 -14.91
CA GLY A 830 10.03 -3.44 -15.93
C GLY A 830 10.32 -4.84 -16.48
N THR A 831 10.36 -5.87 -15.63
CA THR A 831 10.59 -7.26 -16.05
C THR A 831 9.45 -7.79 -16.92
N ALA A 832 8.20 -7.54 -16.54
CA ALA A 832 7.04 -7.98 -17.31
C ALA A 832 7.04 -7.35 -18.71
N VAL A 833 7.24 -6.03 -18.80
CA VAL A 833 7.16 -5.33 -20.10
C VAL A 833 8.41 -5.58 -20.95
N ILE A 834 9.62 -5.64 -20.38
CA ILE A 834 10.83 -6.00 -21.15
C ILE A 834 10.75 -7.43 -21.67
N GLY A 835 10.35 -8.38 -20.83
CA GLY A 835 10.21 -9.78 -21.23
C GLY A 835 9.20 -9.95 -22.36
N GLY A 836 8.04 -9.31 -22.24
CA GLY A 836 7.02 -9.35 -23.28
C GLY A 836 7.42 -8.63 -24.57
N MET A 837 8.08 -7.47 -24.48
CA MET A 837 8.56 -6.75 -25.67
C MET A 837 9.67 -7.48 -26.38
N LEU A 838 10.60 -8.11 -25.65
CA LEU A 838 11.64 -8.95 -26.26
C LEU A 838 11.01 -10.12 -27.01
N ALA A 839 10.03 -10.82 -26.42
CA ALA A 839 9.34 -11.91 -27.11
C ALA A 839 8.54 -11.40 -28.33
N SER A 840 7.85 -10.27 -28.21
CA SER A 840 7.15 -9.63 -29.34
C SER A 840 8.12 -9.28 -30.47
N THR A 841 9.28 -8.73 -30.14
CA THR A 841 10.26 -8.23 -31.12
C THR A 841 11.09 -9.34 -31.76
N ILE A 842 11.43 -10.39 -31.02
CA ILE A 842 12.29 -11.48 -31.52
C ILE A 842 11.45 -12.60 -32.14
N ILE A 843 10.22 -12.79 -31.68
CA ILE A 843 9.38 -13.91 -32.12
C ILE A 843 8.21 -13.38 -32.94
N ALA A 844 7.37 -12.49 -32.39
CA ALA A 844 6.11 -12.12 -33.07
C ALA A 844 6.31 -11.46 -34.44
N ILE A 845 7.40 -10.72 -34.67
CA ILE A 845 7.73 -10.13 -35.98
C ILE A 845 7.76 -11.15 -37.13
N PHE A 846 8.04 -12.43 -36.85
CA PHE A 846 8.06 -13.51 -37.84
C PHE A 846 6.67 -14.11 -38.08
N PHE A 847 5.78 -14.01 -37.10
CA PHE A 847 4.45 -14.62 -37.12
C PHE A 847 3.40 -13.67 -37.70
N VAL A 848 3.58 -12.37 -37.56
CA VAL A 848 2.64 -11.35 -38.07
C VAL A 848 2.45 -11.45 -39.60
N PRO A 849 3.51 -11.51 -40.44
CA PRO A 849 3.33 -11.66 -41.89
C PRO A 849 2.61 -12.96 -42.29
N VAL A 850 2.87 -14.05 -41.55
CA VAL A 850 2.18 -15.34 -41.77
C VAL A 850 0.71 -15.24 -41.40
N SER A 851 0.42 -14.58 -40.28
CA SER A 851 -0.94 -14.39 -39.79
C SER A 851 -1.74 -13.55 -40.78
N PHE A 852 -1.16 -12.50 -41.36
CA PHE A 852 -1.79 -11.70 -42.40
C PHE A 852 -2.07 -12.51 -43.68
N ASP A 853 -1.07 -13.18 -44.25
CA ASP A 853 -1.24 -13.98 -45.49
C ASP A 853 -2.30 -15.09 -45.32
N VAL A 854 -2.34 -15.75 -44.17
CA VAL A 854 -3.31 -16.82 -43.91
C VAL A 854 -4.71 -16.26 -43.69
N VAL A 855 -4.85 -15.21 -42.87
CA VAL A 855 -6.16 -14.62 -42.56
C VAL A 855 -6.82 -14.01 -43.81
N GLU A 856 -6.06 -13.31 -44.66
CA GLU A 856 -6.57 -12.79 -45.93
C GLU A 856 -6.92 -13.90 -46.92
N LYS A 857 -6.14 -14.98 -47.01
CA LYS A 857 -6.51 -16.17 -47.81
C LYS A 857 -7.84 -16.78 -47.36
N PHE A 858 -8.08 -16.88 -46.05
CA PHE A 858 -9.34 -17.38 -45.49
C PHE A 858 -10.50 -16.39 -45.68
N GLY A 859 -10.25 -15.08 -45.60
CA GLY A 859 -11.24 -14.02 -45.85
C GLY A 859 -11.75 -14.05 -47.30
N ALA A 860 -10.84 -14.09 -48.27
CA ALA A 860 -11.17 -14.15 -49.70
C ALA A 860 -11.94 -15.43 -50.10
N LEU A 861 -11.73 -16.54 -49.39
CA LEU A 861 -12.52 -17.78 -49.56
C LEU A 861 -13.96 -17.63 -49.06
N PHE A 862 -14.20 -16.81 -48.04
CA PHE A 862 -15.54 -16.53 -47.51
C PHE A 862 -16.33 -15.56 -48.39
N GLU A 863 -15.67 -14.54 -48.97
CA GLU A 863 -16.31 -13.60 -49.91
C GLU A 863 -16.67 -14.26 -51.24
N ARG A 864 -15.79 -15.10 -51.80
CA ARG A 864 -16.10 -15.91 -53.01
C ARG A 864 -17.28 -16.86 -52.81
N LYS A 865 -17.53 -17.32 -51.58
CA LYS A 865 -18.67 -18.18 -51.25
C LYS A 865 -19.98 -17.40 -51.09
N LYS A 866 -19.90 -16.09 -50.82
CA LYS A 866 -21.04 -15.17 -50.70
C LYS A 866 -21.54 -14.69 -52.07
N GLU A 867 -20.65 -14.53 -53.05
CA GLU A 867 -21.00 -14.26 -54.46
C GLU A 867 -21.60 -15.48 -55.19
N GLN A 868 -21.43 -16.70 -54.66
CA GLN A 868 -21.97 -17.94 -55.24
C GLN A 868 -23.36 -18.35 -54.70
N GLN A 869 -24.02 -17.53 -53.88
CA GLN A 869 -25.44 -17.74 -53.57
C GLN A 869 -26.31 -17.26 -54.74
N PRO A 870 -27.18 -18.11 -55.34
CA PRO A 870 -28.01 -17.69 -56.47
C PRO A 870 -28.99 -16.60 -56.01
N GLN A 871 -29.02 -15.48 -56.72
CA GLN A 871 -30.11 -14.51 -56.62
C GLN A 871 -31.45 -15.23 -56.91
N PRO A 872 -32.51 -15.02 -56.12
CA PRO A 872 -33.83 -15.58 -56.44
C PRO A 872 -34.31 -14.97 -57.77
N GLN A 873 -34.62 -15.84 -58.73
CA GLN A 873 -35.13 -15.45 -60.04
C GLN A 873 -36.44 -14.66 -59.91
N PRO A 874 -36.68 -13.62 -60.74
CA PRO A 874 -37.96 -12.93 -60.76
C PRO A 874 -39.05 -13.89 -61.24
N VAL A 875 -40.14 -13.99 -60.47
CA VAL A 875 -41.34 -14.72 -60.85
C VAL A 875 -41.93 -14.06 -62.11
N ALA A 876 -41.98 -14.82 -63.21
CA ALA A 876 -42.64 -14.40 -64.43
C ALA A 876 -44.14 -14.18 -64.16
N ALA A 877 -44.63 -12.97 -64.44
CA ALA A 877 -46.04 -12.65 -64.42
C ALA A 877 -46.76 -13.42 -65.53
N GLY A 878 -47.54 -14.43 -65.13
CA GLY A 878 -48.48 -15.12 -66.00
C GLY A 878 -49.67 -14.22 -66.32
N SER A 879 -49.98 -14.14 -67.61
CA SER A 879 -51.22 -13.61 -68.16
C SER A 879 -52.43 -14.38 -67.62
N VAL A 880 -53.40 -13.67 -67.03
CA VAL A 880 -54.78 -14.16 -66.91
C VAL A 880 -55.70 -13.04 -67.36
N ASP A 881 -56.42 -13.34 -68.43
CA ASP A 881 -57.49 -12.55 -69.04
C ASP A 881 -58.83 -13.04 -68.47
N GLY A 882 -59.79 -12.13 -68.31
CA GLY A 882 -61.23 -12.45 -68.27
C GLY A 882 -61.92 -12.68 -66.91
N GLY A 883 -62.66 -11.66 -66.45
CA GLY A 883 -64.13 -11.69 -66.49
C GLY A 883 -64.94 -12.35 -65.36
N HIS A 884 -65.85 -11.52 -64.82
CA HIS A 884 -67.18 -11.80 -64.26
C HIS A 884 -67.36 -12.33 -62.82
N ASP A 885 -68.24 -11.55 -62.16
CA ASP A 885 -69.05 -11.70 -60.94
C ASP A 885 -68.38 -11.63 -59.54
#